data_AF-F6ZXH6-F1
#
_entry.id   AF-F6ZXH6-F1
#
_cell.length_a   1.000
_cell.length_b   1.000
_cell.length_c   1.000
_cell.angle_alpha   90.00
_cell.angle_beta   90.00
_cell.angle_gamma   90.00
#
_symmetry.space_group_name_H-M   'P 1'
#
loop_
_entity.id
_entity.type
_entity.pdbx_description
1 polymer ?
#
loop_
_entity_poly.entity_id
_entity_poly.type
_entity_poly.pdbx_seq_one_letter_code
_entity_poly.pdbx_strand_id
1 'polypeptide(L)'
;TNMDESQVAEILFPPGVKNVSSEMSPSELIKILKKCCKFFSQLEQDEEEMKREYLPFCHYITMGEFINETTDEHCRILIGCIIADVFRLHAPENPFQSEEKIKEIFSFMTEQLRHLEDTKGTFFPKAFHILENVATIKSFNICIDMDDPNAALEIFSSLFKTLFSTVNSGHDKQVKSHMLDIMAFAITDSSTVPATLLDIILENLVTAQRMNPSAYELACDLLRRTASAIEPSLTMFFQNMIFEEQPERSRLSPHWMMLIPKLYKITPSLMTNTLPQLELKLGGPDPKVRLDVATMLSEMFSNKDSDLVTQHPALWTSFLGRFRDIDPTLRCTCVKFYGKLLINHEAHFQYVKDAFEEFKRFRNDTDESVRFAVVACIRGIVLKDIQLASNELLTFLKDKTKDKKWPVREAAIRAIGLIYKQYVTCEDASRIHCRRLQWIRDVVLQDYYTPHKDDWCLVEHVMVTCLVPYAVPDRRRMTLLFELYASIGRFSIQTFEEMLKKSRTLHLALRNIVAAFDLTNEEEKNRIIWSKIVFSAAQLTGTPQATHQHLKKFFRHADQDVKIKQWLKYIVSDHYSCKKVAVALRDLLKKIEDDGLAKGARSTAQQLLQRCSILPILVDQESLKILFELVKESLDGISIVDELNGGSAQAKAMDLLQHLSGCSPQLFSSSECFVDLMGFIRRTDDEIVVHKALLILKNTGFIIEEKFPEIRSVLIPELKSKAKSGPAQHAKHAVLTINQFTSVKESPLMQVFEYCKGIACTEGIGYSEMQTALTSIGCIAEVIPAAFPGQLRYFIASVVVKQVIMKTGNKSDTASTKGRKKEQTWCEKVEISSESKAKIAGMKCMVRWLRGLSSNDTEGCCGKTLRLLQHMLHNDGDLMKCGNISKADMSHLRLQAARCVLKIAGIKEYRNILKPVVHQELAMLINDPVLEVRKIFLNKLYCAVFRLQISLSFLALFSFVSQETVKVQREHGASLYNKIITRFRDLKKQAIMRNLMNPVMPEDMLPYLIYLMANDPDFVEGISRKSLARIKDCIHFILDPLLAKGHPESFGFVMRFAANVKRSRNAE
;
A
#
# COMPACT_ATOMS: atom_id res chain seq x y z
N THR A 1 -14.41 -79.61 24.62
CA THR A 1 -14.49 -81.06 24.88
C THR A 1 -15.08 -81.33 26.25
N ASN A 2 -16.19 -82.03 26.44
CA ASN A 2 -17.21 -82.59 25.56
C ASN A 2 -18.49 -82.69 26.40
N MET A 3 -19.59 -82.04 26.00
CA MET A 3 -20.89 -82.59 26.35
C MET A 3 -21.07 -83.78 25.42
N ASP A 4 -20.95 -84.96 26.01
CA ASP A 4 -21.13 -86.25 25.38
C ASP A 4 -22.51 -86.28 24.70
N GLU A 5 -22.59 -86.76 23.45
CA GLU A 5 -23.84 -86.96 22.67
C GLU A 5 -24.83 -87.94 23.35
N SER A 6 -24.56 -88.35 24.59
CA SER A 6 -25.33 -89.28 25.40
C SER A 6 -26.26 -88.63 26.45
N GLN A 7 -26.34 -87.30 26.55
CA GLN A 7 -27.30 -86.57 27.42
C GLN A 7 -28.47 -85.89 26.68
N VAL A 8 -28.98 -86.51 25.61
CA VAL A 8 -30.26 -86.12 24.95
C VAL A 8 -31.49 -86.62 25.76
N ALA A 9 -31.30 -87.07 27.00
CA ALA A 9 -32.38 -87.53 27.86
C ALA A 9 -33.09 -86.34 28.54
N GLU A 10 -34.21 -85.93 27.93
CA GLU A 10 -35.20 -84.92 28.34
C GLU A 10 -34.70 -83.46 28.43
N ILE A 11 -34.45 -82.85 27.27
CA ILE A 11 -34.52 -81.38 27.15
C ILE A 11 -35.94 -80.95 27.51
N LEU A 12 -36.10 -80.25 28.64
CA LEU A 12 -37.39 -79.67 29.02
C LEU A 12 -37.63 -78.38 28.22
N PHE A 13 -38.70 -78.36 27.44
CA PHE A 13 -39.11 -77.21 26.65
C PHE A 13 -40.08 -76.31 27.45
N PRO A 14 -40.06 -74.98 27.21
CA PRO A 14 -41.02 -74.06 27.83
C PRO A 14 -42.49 -74.50 27.66
N PRO A 15 -43.38 -74.15 28.60
CA PRO A 15 -44.78 -74.57 28.57
C PRO A 15 -45.48 -74.24 27.24
N GLY A 16 -46.04 -75.26 26.58
CA GLY A 16 -46.74 -75.10 25.29
C GLY A 16 -45.83 -75.13 24.06
N VAL A 17 -44.59 -75.61 24.21
CA VAL A 17 -43.61 -75.91 23.15
C VAL A 17 -43.30 -77.41 23.17
N LYS A 18 -43.29 -78.06 22.01
CA LYS A 18 -42.82 -79.45 21.83
C LYS A 18 -41.98 -79.51 20.56
N ASN A 19 -40.76 -80.05 20.64
CA ASN A 19 -39.79 -80.24 19.54
C ASN A 19 -39.39 -78.95 18.82
N VAL A 20 -38.31 -78.31 19.29
CA VAL A 20 -37.59 -77.25 18.55
C VAL A 20 -36.51 -77.93 17.72
N SER A 21 -36.43 -77.67 16.41
CA SER A 21 -35.36 -78.13 15.52
C SER A 21 -35.04 -77.05 14.48
N SER A 22 -33.77 -76.98 14.04
CA SER A 22 -33.29 -76.09 12.97
C SER A 22 -33.90 -76.42 11.60
N GLU A 23 -34.38 -77.65 11.41
CA GLU A 23 -35.01 -78.13 10.15
C GLU A 23 -36.49 -77.72 10.00
N MET A 24 -37.08 -77.09 11.02
CA MET A 24 -38.49 -76.68 10.99
C MET A 24 -38.76 -75.56 9.98
N SER A 25 -39.99 -75.46 9.47
CA SER A 25 -40.36 -74.34 8.62
C SER A 25 -40.21 -73.00 9.39
N PRO A 26 -39.69 -71.93 8.78
CA PRO A 26 -39.48 -70.65 9.47
C PRO A 26 -40.76 -70.13 10.16
N SER A 27 -41.92 -70.31 9.53
CA SER A 27 -43.21 -69.85 10.06
C SER A 27 -43.64 -70.56 11.36
N GLU A 28 -43.27 -71.82 11.54
CA GLU A 28 -43.56 -72.62 12.73
C GLU A 28 -42.54 -72.31 13.82
N LEU A 29 -41.26 -72.23 13.45
CA LEU A 29 -40.17 -71.91 14.36
C LEU A 29 -40.35 -70.51 14.98
N ILE A 30 -40.77 -69.50 14.21
CA ILE A 30 -41.09 -68.15 14.73
C ILE A 30 -42.17 -68.21 15.81
N LYS A 31 -43.24 -68.99 15.61
CA LYS A 31 -44.34 -69.10 16.59
C LYS A 31 -43.85 -69.70 17.91
N ILE A 32 -42.98 -70.69 17.82
CA ILE A 32 -42.39 -71.36 18.97
C ILE A 32 -41.41 -70.43 19.69
N LEU A 33 -40.46 -69.84 18.96
CA LEU A 33 -39.47 -68.92 19.52
C LEU A 33 -40.12 -67.71 20.19
N LYS A 34 -41.22 -67.16 19.65
CA LYS A 34 -41.99 -66.10 20.33
C LYS A 34 -42.55 -66.51 21.69
N LYS A 35 -43.01 -67.76 21.82
CA LYS A 35 -43.47 -68.30 23.11
C LYS A 35 -42.29 -68.44 24.07
N CYS A 36 -41.15 -68.92 23.58
CA CYS A 36 -39.91 -69.03 24.37
C CYS A 36 -39.43 -67.64 24.84
N CYS A 37 -39.33 -66.64 23.96
CA CYS A 37 -38.96 -65.26 24.35
C CYS A 37 -39.88 -64.74 25.46
N LYS A 38 -41.20 -64.89 25.31
CA LYS A 38 -42.16 -64.44 26.32
C LYS A 38 -41.92 -65.14 27.66
N PHE A 39 -41.71 -66.46 27.63
CA PHE A 39 -41.43 -67.24 28.83
C PHE A 39 -40.15 -66.78 29.53
N PHE A 40 -39.01 -66.76 28.84
CA PHE A 40 -37.72 -66.36 29.44
C PHE A 40 -37.67 -64.89 29.88
N SER A 41 -38.39 -63.98 29.20
CA SER A 41 -38.49 -62.58 29.62
C SER A 41 -39.25 -62.37 30.93
N GLN A 42 -40.10 -63.33 31.34
CA GLN A 42 -40.95 -63.23 32.53
C GLN A 42 -40.31 -63.86 33.78
N LEU A 43 -39.29 -64.70 33.60
CA LEU A 43 -38.59 -65.34 34.72
C LEU A 43 -37.76 -64.29 35.49
N GLU A 44 -37.64 -64.47 36.80
CA GLU A 44 -36.85 -63.61 37.67
C GLU A 44 -35.53 -64.27 38.10
N GLN A 45 -34.56 -63.46 38.55
CA GLN A 45 -33.22 -63.94 38.93
C GLN A 45 -33.20 -64.77 40.23
N ASP A 46 -34.27 -64.84 40.99
CA ASP A 46 -34.36 -65.61 42.24
C ASP A 46 -34.99 -67.00 42.05
N GLU A 47 -35.50 -67.31 40.85
CA GLU A 47 -36.13 -68.59 40.49
C GLU A 47 -35.10 -69.70 40.16
N GLU A 48 -34.21 -70.03 41.10
CA GLU A 48 -33.08 -70.97 40.93
C GLU A 48 -33.46 -72.38 40.41
N GLU A 49 -34.63 -72.89 40.81
CA GLU A 49 -35.10 -74.21 40.37
C GLU A 49 -35.43 -74.21 38.86
N MET A 50 -36.12 -73.17 38.40
CA MET A 50 -36.44 -72.97 36.98
C MET A 50 -35.18 -72.75 36.14
N LYS A 51 -34.22 -71.96 36.64
CA LYS A 51 -32.93 -71.77 35.94
C LYS A 51 -32.19 -73.09 35.70
N ARG A 52 -32.15 -73.97 36.71
CA ARG A 52 -31.50 -75.28 36.61
C ARG A 52 -32.25 -76.20 35.66
N GLU A 53 -33.58 -76.19 35.70
CA GLU A 53 -34.43 -77.07 34.90
C GLU A 53 -34.35 -76.77 33.40
N TYR A 54 -34.26 -75.48 33.02
CA TYR A 54 -34.18 -75.05 31.61
C TYR A 54 -32.75 -74.85 31.09
N LEU A 55 -31.71 -75.02 31.92
CA LEU A 55 -30.31 -74.90 31.48
C LEU A 55 -29.96 -75.83 30.30
N PRO A 56 -30.42 -77.11 30.24
CA PRO A 56 -30.21 -77.96 29.06
C PRO A 56 -30.82 -77.38 27.77
N PHE A 57 -31.99 -76.74 27.86
CA PHE A 57 -32.61 -76.05 26.73
C PHE A 57 -31.77 -74.83 26.30
N CYS A 58 -31.24 -74.07 27.25
CA CYS A 58 -30.32 -72.97 26.98
C CYS A 58 -29.05 -73.45 26.27
N HIS A 59 -28.50 -74.61 26.66
CA HIS A 59 -27.38 -75.22 25.96
C HIS A 59 -27.71 -75.66 24.53
N TYR A 60 -28.91 -76.22 24.32
CA TYR A 60 -29.40 -76.66 23.02
C TYR A 60 -29.61 -75.50 22.03
N ILE A 61 -30.32 -74.44 22.44
CA ILE A 61 -30.63 -73.30 21.56
C ILE A 61 -29.39 -72.45 21.21
N THR A 62 -28.30 -72.64 21.95
CA THR A 62 -26.99 -71.98 21.75
C THR A 62 -25.96 -72.88 21.08
N MET A 63 -26.33 -74.07 20.60
CA MET A 63 -25.42 -74.91 19.82
C MET A 63 -25.09 -74.23 18.49
N GLY A 64 -23.80 -74.22 18.12
CA GLY A 64 -23.33 -73.62 16.87
C GLY A 64 -24.06 -74.17 15.65
N GLU A 65 -24.31 -75.48 15.59
CA GLU A 65 -25.11 -76.12 14.53
C GLU A 65 -26.52 -75.50 14.42
N PHE A 66 -27.24 -75.38 15.54
CA PHE A 66 -28.59 -74.80 15.57
C PHE A 66 -28.61 -73.33 15.12
N ILE A 67 -27.64 -72.53 15.60
CA ILE A 67 -27.52 -71.11 15.24
C ILE A 67 -27.12 -70.94 13.76
N ASN A 68 -26.19 -71.77 13.26
CA ASN A 68 -25.65 -71.64 11.91
C ASN A 68 -26.63 -72.18 10.84
N GLU A 69 -27.41 -73.21 11.16
CA GLU A 69 -28.43 -73.76 10.26
C GLU A 69 -29.69 -72.87 10.18
N THR A 70 -29.96 -72.07 11.21
CA THR A 70 -31.09 -71.13 11.22
C THR A 70 -30.78 -69.90 10.36
N THR A 71 -31.25 -69.89 9.10
CA THR A 71 -31.00 -68.79 8.15
C THR A 71 -32.04 -67.65 8.17
N ASP A 72 -33.25 -67.88 8.70
CA ASP A 72 -34.32 -66.88 8.74
C ASP A 72 -34.03 -65.76 9.78
N GLU A 73 -34.06 -64.50 9.34
CA GLU A 73 -33.73 -63.33 10.18
C GLU A 73 -34.68 -63.17 11.39
N HIS A 74 -35.96 -63.50 11.26
CA HIS A 74 -36.92 -63.38 12.36
C HIS A 74 -36.70 -64.47 13.41
N CYS A 75 -36.34 -65.68 13.00
CA CYS A 75 -35.90 -66.73 13.92
C CYS A 75 -34.62 -66.30 14.66
N ARG A 76 -33.60 -65.81 13.93
CA ARG A 76 -32.31 -65.40 14.51
C ARG A 76 -32.47 -64.30 15.56
N ILE A 77 -33.24 -63.25 15.30
CA ILE A 77 -33.43 -62.17 16.28
C ILE A 77 -34.19 -62.62 17.54
N LEU A 78 -35.12 -63.58 17.41
CA LEU A 78 -35.82 -64.17 18.55
C LEU A 78 -34.89 -65.06 19.39
N ILE A 79 -34.01 -65.84 18.73
CA ILE A 79 -32.95 -66.60 19.41
C ILE A 79 -32.05 -65.64 20.19
N GLY A 80 -31.64 -64.51 19.59
CA GLY A 80 -30.85 -63.48 20.27
C GLY A 80 -31.55 -62.92 21.53
N CYS A 81 -32.86 -62.71 21.49
CA CYS A 81 -33.62 -62.27 22.66
C CYS A 81 -33.60 -63.32 23.79
N ILE A 82 -33.79 -64.60 23.44
CA ILE A 82 -33.74 -65.70 24.41
C ILE A 82 -32.35 -65.76 25.05
N ILE A 83 -31.29 -65.66 24.25
CA ILE A 83 -29.90 -65.66 24.75
C ILE A 83 -29.66 -64.47 25.69
N ALA A 84 -30.15 -63.27 25.35
CA ALA A 84 -30.05 -62.09 26.23
C ALA A 84 -30.72 -62.32 27.58
N ASP A 85 -31.93 -62.90 27.57
CA ASP A 85 -32.68 -63.22 28.78
C ASP A 85 -32.02 -64.36 29.59
N VAL A 86 -31.38 -65.33 28.94
CA VAL A 86 -30.59 -66.37 29.61
C VAL A 86 -29.41 -65.76 30.36
N PHE A 87 -28.63 -64.88 29.73
CA PHE A 87 -27.57 -64.16 30.45
C PHE A 87 -28.13 -63.29 31.58
N ARG A 88 -29.33 -62.71 31.41
CA ARG A 88 -30.00 -61.97 32.48
C ARG A 88 -30.32 -62.84 33.68
N LEU A 89 -30.88 -64.02 33.46
CA LEU A 89 -31.33 -64.91 34.54
C LEU A 89 -30.16 -65.49 35.33
N HIS A 90 -29.06 -65.82 34.66
CA HIS A 90 -27.92 -66.48 35.29
C HIS A 90 -26.90 -65.52 35.88
N ALA A 91 -26.92 -64.22 35.55
CA ALA A 91 -26.01 -63.23 36.13
C ALA A 91 -26.06 -63.23 37.68
N PRO A 92 -24.90 -63.17 38.37
CA PRO A 92 -23.55 -62.95 37.83
C PRO A 92 -22.83 -64.20 37.32
N GLU A 93 -23.42 -65.39 37.44
CA GLU A 93 -22.80 -66.65 37.01
C GLU A 93 -22.92 -66.83 35.49
N ASN A 94 -21.84 -67.28 34.85
CA ASN A 94 -21.86 -67.58 33.42
C ASN A 94 -22.44 -68.99 33.19
N PRO A 95 -23.57 -69.13 32.46
CA PRO A 95 -24.18 -70.43 32.19
C PRO A 95 -23.36 -71.30 31.23
N PHE A 96 -22.32 -70.77 30.56
CA PHE A 96 -21.52 -71.50 29.57
C PHE A 96 -20.05 -71.57 29.99
N GLN A 97 -19.47 -72.77 30.03
CA GLN A 97 -18.06 -72.96 30.45
C GLN A 97 -17.05 -72.98 29.28
N SER A 98 -17.49 -73.18 28.04
CA SER A 98 -16.60 -73.31 26.88
C SER A 98 -16.36 -71.96 26.21
N GLU A 99 -15.09 -71.58 26.05
CA GLU A 99 -14.69 -70.33 25.39
C GLU A 99 -15.09 -70.26 23.91
N GLU A 100 -14.98 -71.36 23.17
CA GLU A 100 -15.44 -71.43 21.77
C GLU A 100 -16.94 -71.13 21.69
N LYS A 101 -17.72 -71.69 22.61
CA LYS A 101 -19.16 -71.45 22.69
C LYS A 101 -19.49 -70.01 23.08
N ILE A 102 -18.76 -69.43 24.03
CA ILE A 102 -18.88 -68.00 24.40
C ILE A 102 -18.61 -67.13 23.17
N LYS A 103 -17.54 -67.42 22.42
CA LYS A 103 -17.17 -66.69 21.19
C LYS A 103 -18.26 -66.75 20.12
N GLU A 104 -18.81 -67.93 19.85
CA GLU A 104 -19.93 -68.11 18.91
C GLU A 104 -21.17 -67.32 19.36
N ILE A 105 -21.55 -67.42 20.63
CA ILE A 105 -22.72 -66.73 21.19
C ILE A 105 -22.57 -65.22 21.07
N PHE A 106 -21.45 -64.64 21.52
CA PHE A 106 -21.28 -63.18 21.50
C PHE A 106 -21.06 -62.63 20.08
N SER A 107 -20.49 -63.42 19.16
CA SER A 107 -20.42 -63.08 17.74
C SER A 107 -21.81 -63.06 17.10
N PHE A 108 -22.65 -64.05 17.41
CA PHE A 108 -24.04 -64.10 16.97
C PHE A 108 -24.86 -62.94 17.55
N MET A 109 -24.75 -62.67 18.85
CA MET A 109 -25.42 -61.54 19.50
C MET A 109 -25.01 -60.20 18.87
N THR A 110 -23.72 -60.04 18.57
CA THR A 110 -23.20 -58.87 17.85
C THR A 110 -23.83 -58.74 16.46
N GLU A 111 -23.99 -59.84 15.72
CA GLU A 111 -24.67 -59.83 14.42
C GLU A 111 -26.13 -59.36 14.55
N GLN A 112 -26.84 -59.82 15.59
CA GLN A 112 -28.24 -59.41 15.83
C GLN A 112 -28.39 -57.91 16.13
N LEU A 113 -27.38 -57.27 16.71
CA LEU A 113 -27.37 -55.82 16.93
C LEU A 113 -27.34 -55.00 15.63
N ARG A 114 -27.04 -55.61 14.46
CA ARG A 114 -27.16 -54.92 13.15
C ARG A 114 -28.57 -54.44 12.86
N HIS A 115 -29.58 -55.14 13.37
CA HIS A 115 -30.99 -54.74 13.22
C HIS A 115 -31.36 -53.45 13.97
N LEU A 116 -30.44 -52.85 14.74
CA LEU A 116 -30.60 -51.50 15.28
C LEU A 116 -30.55 -50.42 14.19
N GLU A 117 -29.98 -50.69 13.01
CA GLU A 117 -29.84 -49.71 11.92
C GLU A 117 -31.21 -49.13 11.48
N ASP A 118 -32.23 -49.97 11.30
CA ASP A 118 -33.58 -49.54 10.93
C ASP A 118 -34.45 -49.26 12.17
N THR A 119 -34.43 -48.01 12.63
CA THR A 119 -35.21 -47.53 13.79
C THR A 119 -36.74 -47.69 13.67
N LYS A 120 -37.26 -47.92 12.45
CA LYS A 120 -38.69 -48.16 12.20
C LYS A 120 -38.98 -49.60 11.80
N GLY A 121 -37.95 -50.44 11.76
CA GLY A 121 -38.02 -51.82 11.33
C GLY A 121 -38.75 -52.71 12.32
N THR A 122 -39.33 -53.80 11.82
CA THR A 122 -40.07 -54.78 12.64
C THR A 122 -39.18 -55.50 13.66
N PHE A 123 -37.86 -55.51 13.45
CA PHE A 123 -36.87 -56.15 14.33
C PHE A 123 -36.27 -55.20 15.37
N PHE A 124 -36.39 -53.87 15.19
CA PHE A 124 -35.80 -52.89 16.09
C PHE A 124 -36.15 -53.08 17.57
N PRO A 125 -37.43 -53.30 17.97
CA PRO A 125 -37.75 -53.51 19.38
C PRO A 125 -37.07 -54.74 20.00
N LYS A 126 -36.81 -55.77 19.20
CA LYS A 126 -36.12 -57.00 19.65
C LYS A 126 -34.61 -56.78 19.74
N ALA A 127 -34.03 -56.10 18.76
CA ALA A 127 -32.61 -55.72 18.81
C ALA A 127 -32.32 -54.75 19.97
N PHE A 128 -33.26 -53.85 20.27
CA PHE A 128 -33.19 -52.96 21.44
C PHE A 128 -33.28 -53.75 22.76
N HIS A 129 -34.20 -54.71 22.88
CA HIS A 129 -34.28 -55.62 24.04
C HIS A 129 -32.95 -56.36 24.28
N ILE A 130 -32.32 -56.84 23.20
CA ILE A 130 -30.99 -57.46 23.28
C ILE A 130 -29.96 -56.46 23.81
N LEU A 131 -29.86 -55.27 23.20
CA LEU A 131 -28.92 -54.22 23.59
C LEU A 131 -29.09 -53.78 25.05
N GLU A 132 -30.33 -53.55 25.48
CA GLU A 132 -30.67 -53.11 26.83
C GLU A 132 -30.26 -54.14 27.87
N ASN A 133 -30.59 -55.43 27.64
CA ASN A 133 -30.22 -56.51 28.56
C ASN A 133 -28.70 -56.69 28.65
N VAL A 134 -28.00 -56.81 27.50
CA VAL A 134 -26.56 -57.04 27.52
C VAL A 134 -25.78 -55.84 28.07
N ALA A 135 -26.29 -54.61 27.92
CA ALA A 135 -25.72 -53.41 28.55
C ALA A 135 -25.96 -53.37 30.06
N THR A 136 -27.20 -53.58 30.50
CA THR A 136 -27.61 -53.44 31.92
C THR A 136 -26.89 -54.45 32.81
N ILE A 137 -26.72 -55.67 32.29
CA ILE A 137 -26.17 -56.82 33.03
C ILE A 137 -24.68 -56.99 32.73
N LYS A 138 -24.18 -56.18 31.78
CA LYS A 138 -22.79 -56.19 31.32
C LYS A 138 -22.38 -57.60 30.87
N SER A 139 -23.21 -58.25 30.05
CA SER A 139 -22.99 -59.64 29.65
C SER A 139 -21.68 -59.84 28.89
N PHE A 140 -21.25 -58.83 28.12
CA PHE A 140 -19.97 -58.85 27.40
C PHE A 140 -18.72 -58.88 28.31
N ASN A 141 -18.86 -58.69 29.63
CA ASN A 141 -17.76 -58.82 30.59
C ASN A 141 -17.12 -60.20 30.55
N ILE A 142 -17.95 -61.22 30.30
CA ILE A 142 -17.51 -62.61 30.18
C ILE A 142 -16.42 -62.74 29.12
N CYS A 143 -16.45 -61.91 28.07
CA CYS A 143 -15.44 -61.91 27.02
C CYS A 143 -14.10 -61.29 27.44
N ILE A 144 -14.05 -60.46 28.50
CA ILE A 144 -12.80 -59.86 28.99
C ILE A 144 -11.97 -60.90 29.76
N ASP A 145 -12.64 -61.81 30.47
CA ASP A 145 -12.02 -62.82 31.33
C ASP A 145 -11.64 -64.12 30.57
N MET A 146 -11.73 -64.13 29.24
CA MET A 146 -11.31 -65.28 28.42
C MET A 146 -9.79 -65.47 28.42
N ASP A 147 -9.32 -66.70 28.47
CA ASP A 147 -7.92 -67.10 28.41
C ASP A 147 -7.29 -66.80 27.03
N ASP A 148 -8.07 -66.88 25.93
CA ASP A 148 -7.62 -66.46 24.59
C ASP A 148 -7.89 -64.95 24.31
N PRO A 149 -6.86 -64.08 24.40
CA PRO A 149 -7.03 -62.65 24.15
C PRO A 149 -7.36 -62.33 22.69
N ASN A 150 -7.05 -63.22 21.74
CA ASN A 150 -7.39 -62.99 20.33
C ASN A 150 -8.89 -63.20 20.08
N ALA A 151 -9.49 -64.23 20.69
CA ALA A 151 -10.93 -64.45 20.64
C ALA A 151 -11.71 -63.26 21.22
N ALA A 152 -11.31 -62.76 22.39
CA ALA A 152 -11.90 -61.57 23.00
C ALA A 152 -11.79 -60.35 22.07
N LEU A 153 -10.62 -60.12 21.48
CA LEU A 153 -10.38 -59.01 20.57
C LEU A 153 -11.24 -59.07 19.30
N GLU A 154 -11.42 -60.26 18.72
CA GLU A 154 -12.29 -60.44 17.55
C GLU A 154 -13.75 -60.08 17.86
N ILE A 155 -14.26 -60.52 19.02
CA ILE A 155 -15.62 -60.20 19.48
C ILE A 155 -15.77 -58.69 19.65
N PHE A 156 -14.90 -58.05 20.43
CA PHE A 156 -15.00 -56.59 20.67
C PHE A 156 -14.77 -55.77 19.40
N SER A 157 -13.88 -56.20 18.51
CA SER A 157 -13.67 -55.54 17.22
C SER A 157 -14.91 -55.62 16.33
N SER A 158 -15.57 -56.78 16.29
CA SER A 158 -16.83 -56.98 15.55
C SER A 158 -17.96 -56.13 16.16
N LEU A 159 -18.04 -56.11 17.49
CA LEU A 159 -19.03 -55.34 18.24
C LEU A 159 -18.89 -53.84 17.97
N PHE A 160 -17.70 -53.27 18.14
CA PHE A 160 -17.47 -51.84 17.96
C PHE A 160 -17.76 -51.41 16.52
N LYS A 161 -17.32 -52.20 15.53
CA LYS A 161 -17.63 -51.94 14.12
C LYS A 161 -19.14 -51.94 13.87
N THR A 162 -19.86 -52.91 14.44
CA THR A 162 -21.31 -53.02 14.30
C THR A 162 -22.04 -51.85 14.96
N LEU A 163 -21.65 -51.46 16.19
CA LEU A 163 -22.28 -50.34 16.89
C LEU A 163 -22.01 -49.00 16.16
N PHE A 164 -20.79 -48.78 15.69
CA PHE A 164 -20.47 -47.58 14.90
C PHE A 164 -21.16 -47.55 13.53
N SER A 165 -21.36 -48.70 12.86
CA SER A 165 -22.05 -48.72 11.57
C SER A 165 -23.56 -48.58 11.70
N THR A 166 -24.15 -49.04 12.82
CA THR A 166 -25.60 -49.03 13.03
C THR A 166 -26.12 -47.72 13.58
N VAL A 167 -25.36 -47.06 14.48
CA VAL A 167 -25.80 -45.84 15.16
C VAL A 167 -26.15 -44.73 14.16
N ASN A 168 -27.31 -44.12 14.31
CA ASN A 168 -27.78 -43.06 13.42
C ASN A 168 -28.65 -42.01 14.15
N SER A 169 -29.10 -40.98 13.42
CA SER A 169 -29.87 -39.87 13.98
C SER A 169 -31.26 -40.26 14.46
N GLY A 170 -31.79 -41.43 14.06
CA GLY A 170 -33.09 -41.91 14.50
C GLY A 170 -33.09 -42.53 15.90
N HIS A 171 -31.90 -42.88 16.44
CA HIS A 171 -31.78 -43.44 17.78
C HIS A 171 -31.99 -42.38 18.86
N ASP A 172 -32.77 -42.73 19.87
CA ASP A 172 -32.93 -41.91 21.06
C ASP A 172 -31.70 -41.94 21.97
N LYS A 173 -31.76 -41.20 23.07
CA LYS A 173 -30.66 -41.11 24.04
C LYS A 173 -30.42 -42.44 24.77
N GLN A 174 -31.44 -43.26 24.97
CA GLN A 174 -31.33 -44.50 25.73
C GLN A 174 -30.58 -45.56 24.92
N VAL A 175 -30.91 -45.73 23.64
CA VAL A 175 -30.18 -46.61 22.72
C VAL A 175 -28.70 -46.24 22.68
N LYS A 176 -28.39 -44.95 22.47
CA LYS A 176 -27.01 -44.46 22.42
C LYS A 176 -26.29 -44.63 23.76
N SER A 177 -26.99 -44.47 24.89
CA SER A 177 -26.42 -44.73 26.21
C SER A 177 -26.03 -46.19 26.38
N HIS A 178 -26.89 -47.15 26.02
CA HIS A 178 -26.58 -48.57 26.14
C HIS A 178 -25.43 -48.99 25.23
N MET A 179 -25.38 -48.50 23.99
CA MET A 179 -24.22 -48.70 23.09
C MET A 179 -22.94 -48.20 23.75
N LEU A 180 -22.99 -46.97 24.30
CA LEU A 180 -21.87 -46.34 24.98
C LEU A 180 -21.46 -47.08 26.27
N ASP A 181 -22.41 -47.61 27.05
CA ASP A 181 -22.17 -48.36 28.28
C ASP A 181 -21.35 -49.62 28.01
N ILE A 182 -21.77 -50.41 27.00
CA ILE A 182 -21.07 -51.65 26.61
C ILE A 182 -19.65 -51.33 26.12
N MET A 183 -19.52 -50.34 25.23
CA MET A 183 -18.22 -49.96 24.67
C MET A 183 -17.29 -49.36 25.73
N ALA A 184 -17.82 -48.52 26.63
CA ALA A 184 -17.01 -47.90 27.68
C ALA A 184 -16.49 -48.94 28.66
N PHE A 185 -17.35 -49.89 29.03
CA PHE A 185 -16.99 -50.99 29.92
C PHE A 185 -15.86 -51.85 29.33
N ALA A 186 -15.98 -52.23 28.05
CA ALA A 186 -14.96 -53.01 27.36
C ALA A 186 -13.56 -52.36 27.36
N ILE A 187 -13.51 -51.02 27.48
CA ILE A 187 -12.27 -50.26 27.58
C ILE A 187 -11.79 -50.14 29.03
N THR A 188 -12.68 -49.82 29.99
CA THR A 188 -12.28 -49.53 31.38
C THR A 188 -11.78 -50.75 32.13
N ASP A 189 -12.35 -51.92 31.85
CA ASP A 189 -12.08 -53.13 32.62
C ASP A 189 -11.02 -54.03 31.92
N SER A 190 -10.58 -53.63 30.73
CA SER A 190 -9.41 -54.23 30.07
C SER A 190 -8.10 -53.68 30.66
N SER A 191 -7.07 -54.53 30.79
CA SER A 191 -5.74 -54.11 31.28
C SER A 191 -5.01 -53.17 30.31
N THR A 192 -5.23 -53.36 29.00
CA THR A 192 -4.70 -52.51 27.93
C THR A 192 -5.67 -52.50 26.76
N VAL A 193 -5.83 -51.36 26.09
CA VAL A 193 -6.66 -51.27 24.88
C VAL A 193 -5.84 -51.73 23.67
N PRO A 194 -6.24 -52.81 22.97
CA PRO A 194 -5.51 -53.31 21.80
C PRO A 194 -5.51 -52.32 20.64
N ALA A 195 -4.43 -52.30 19.85
CA ALA A 195 -4.23 -51.33 18.77
C ALA A 195 -5.34 -51.39 17.69
N THR A 196 -5.84 -52.58 17.36
CA THR A 196 -6.94 -52.77 16.40
C THR A 196 -8.25 -52.15 16.88
N LEU A 197 -8.54 -52.25 18.18
CA LEU A 197 -9.73 -51.65 18.78
C LEU A 197 -9.60 -50.12 18.83
N LEU A 198 -8.40 -49.63 19.17
CA LEU A 198 -8.07 -48.21 19.12
C LEU A 198 -8.24 -47.62 17.71
N ASP A 199 -7.77 -48.33 16.67
CA ASP A 199 -7.94 -47.94 15.27
C ASP A 199 -9.43 -47.82 14.90
N ILE A 200 -10.28 -48.77 15.31
CA ILE A 200 -11.73 -48.70 15.04
C ILE A 200 -12.35 -47.44 15.67
N ILE A 201 -11.97 -47.08 16.90
CA ILE A 201 -12.49 -45.88 17.57
C ILE A 201 -12.00 -44.62 16.85
N LEU A 202 -10.70 -44.53 16.56
CA LEU A 202 -10.09 -43.34 15.97
C LEU A 202 -10.49 -43.13 14.50
N GLU A 203 -10.78 -44.19 13.75
CA GLU A 203 -11.25 -44.11 12.36
C GLU A 203 -12.55 -43.29 12.27
N ASN A 204 -13.44 -43.43 13.25
CA ASN A 204 -14.67 -42.65 13.33
C ASN A 204 -14.42 -41.14 13.54
N LEU A 205 -13.28 -40.75 14.11
CA LEU A 205 -12.88 -39.34 14.17
C LEU A 205 -12.40 -38.80 12.82
N VAL A 206 -11.97 -39.67 11.90
CA VAL A 206 -11.45 -39.31 10.58
C VAL A 206 -12.55 -39.31 9.52
N THR A 207 -13.28 -40.41 9.39
CA THR A 207 -14.18 -40.70 8.26
C THR A 207 -15.64 -40.37 8.57
N ALA A 208 -16.09 -40.61 9.80
CA ALA A 208 -17.52 -40.56 10.15
C ALA A 208 -18.07 -39.13 10.29
N GLN A 209 -17.24 -38.12 10.57
CA GLN A 209 -17.72 -36.74 10.82
C GLN A 209 -18.64 -36.18 9.71
N ARG A 210 -18.46 -36.60 8.45
CA ARG A 210 -19.33 -36.21 7.33
C ARG A 210 -20.31 -37.30 6.90
N MET A 211 -19.92 -38.57 7.03
CA MET A 211 -20.68 -39.72 6.52
C MET A 211 -21.74 -40.22 7.51
N ASN A 212 -21.40 -40.23 8.80
CA ASN A 212 -22.30 -40.62 9.89
C ASN A 212 -21.98 -39.76 11.14
N PRO A 213 -22.63 -38.59 11.30
CA PRO A 213 -22.42 -37.71 12.45
C PRO A 213 -22.71 -38.38 13.80
N SER A 214 -23.66 -39.33 13.85
CA SER A 214 -23.98 -40.04 15.10
C SER A 214 -22.89 -41.02 15.53
N ALA A 215 -22.19 -41.66 14.59
CA ALA A 215 -21.01 -42.47 14.91
C ALA A 215 -19.83 -41.62 15.39
N TYR A 216 -19.64 -40.43 14.81
CA TYR A 216 -18.67 -39.46 15.29
C TYR A 216 -18.98 -38.98 16.73
N GLU A 217 -20.24 -38.65 17.01
CA GLU A 217 -20.68 -38.26 18.36
C GLU A 217 -20.50 -39.39 19.37
N LEU A 218 -20.90 -40.62 19.02
CA LEU A 218 -20.70 -41.80 19.88
C LEU A 218 -19.21 -42.04 20.18
N ALA A 219 -18.33 -41.90 19.19
CA ALA A 219 -16.88 -42.01 19.38
C ALA A 219 -16.35 -40.91 20.32
N CYS A 220 -16.83 -39.67 20.17
CA CYS A 220 -16.48 -38.59 21.08
C CYS A 220 -16.94 -38.89 22.51
N ASP A 221 -18.19 -39.31 22.70
CA ASP A 221 -18.76 -39.62 24.02
C ASP A 221 -18.02 -40.78 24.70
N LEU A 222 -17.65 -41.80 23.92
CA LEU A 222 -16.83 -42.93 24.37
C LEU A 222 -15.47 -42.44 24.89
N LEU A 223 -14.75 -41.68 24.07
CA LEU A 223 -13.44 -41.14 24.44
C LEU A 223 -13.49 -40.23 25.67
N ARG A 224 -14.57 -39.46 25.85
CA ARG A 224 -14.73 -38.65 27.08
C ARG A 224 -14.93 -39.53 28.31
N ARG A 225 -15.74 -40.58 28.19
CA ARG A 225 -16.08 -41.47 29.31
C ARG A 225 -14.92 -42.38 29.71
N THR A 226 -14.09 -42.79 28.77
CA THR A 226 -12.98 -43.74 28.98
C THR A 226 -11.61 -43.08 28.98
N ALA A 227 -11.54 -41.77 29.18
CA ALA A 227 -10.33 -40.99 28.97
C ALA A 227 -9.11 -41.52 29.76
N SER A 228 -9.27 -41.89 31.03
CA SER A 228 -8.17 -42.40 31.86
C SER A 228 -7.66 -43.78 31.42
N ALA A 229 -8.53 -44.64 30.89
CA ALA A 229 -8.17 -45.99 30.45
C ALA A 229 -7.53 -45.98 29.06
N ILE A 230 -7.98 -45.10 28.16
CA ILE A 230 -7.50 -45.06 26.77
C ILE A 230 -6.25 -44.19 26.58
N GLU A 231 -5.98 -43.23 27.47
CA GLU A 231 -4.85 -42.30 27.37
C GLU A 231 -3.48 -43.02 27.25
N PRO A 232 -3.16 -44.07 28.03
CA PRO A 232 -1.88 -44.78 27.88
C PRO A 232 -1.71 -45.40 26.48
N SER A 233 -2.77 -46.00 25.93
CA SER A 233 -2.75 -46.58 24.58
C SER A 233 -2.63 -45.51 23.50
N LEU A 234 -3.28 -44.35 23.67
CA LEU A 234 -3.10 -43.20 22.79
C LEU A 234 -1.66 -42.69 22.84
N THR A 235 -1.10 -42.56 24.04
CA THR A 235 0.29 -42.11 24.23
C THR A 235 1.27 -43.08 23.56
N MET A 236 1.08 -44.39 23.69
CA MET A 236 1.88 -45.39 22.98
C MET A 236 1.72 -45.27 21.45
N PHE A 237 0.49 -45.10 20.95
CA PHE A 237 0.22 -44.89 19.53
C PHE A 237 0.98 -43.68 18.98
N PHE A 238 0.91 -42.53 19.65
CA PHE A 238 1.62 -41.33 19.21
C PHE A 238 3.14 -41.44 19.40
N GLN A 239 3.64 -42.11 20.44
CA GLN A 239 5.06 -42.35 20.61
C GLN A 239 5.66 -43.12 19.43
N ASN A 240 4.97 -44.14 18.93
CA ASN A 240 5.42 -44.88 17.75
C ASN A 240 5.52 -43.99 16.50
N MET A 241 4.65 -42.99 16.36
CA MET A 241 4.68 -42.04 15.25
C MET A 241 5.73 -40.93 15.46
N ILE A 242 5.90 -40.46 16.70
CA ILE A 242 6.77 -39.33 17.05
C ILE A 242 8.24 -39.78 17.15
N PHE A 243 8.52 -40.96 17.68
CA PHE A 243 9.89 -41.42 17.95
C PHE A 243 10.37 -42.53 17.03
N GLU A 244 9.56 -43.59 16.87
CA GLU A 244 10.03 -44.82 16.21
C GLU A 244 9.89 -44.79 14.68
N GLU A 245 9.14 -43.83 14.14
CA GLU A 245 8.81 -43.73 12.70
C GLU A 245 8.36 -45.09 12.12
N GLN A 246 7.49 -45.80 12.85
CA GLN A 246 6.93 -47.12 12.49
C GLN A 246 5.49 -47.00 11.96
N PRO A 247 5.24 -46.40 10.77
CA PRO A 247 3.90 -46.13 10.27
C PRO A 247 3.09 -47.37 9.88
N GLU A 248 3.72 -48.55 9.83
CA GLU A 248 3.08 -49.79 9.36
C GLU A 248 2.19 -50.46 10.42
N ARG A 249 2.29 -50.05 11.70
CA ARG A 249 1.54 -50.68 12.80
C ARG A 249 0.06 -50.29 12.86
N SER A 250 -0.35 -49.20 12.23
CA SER A 250 -1.75 -48.72 12.22
C SER A 250 -2.11 -48.11 10.88
N ARG A 251 -3.35 -48.33 10.43
CA ARG A 251 -3.87 -47.71 9.20
C ARG A 251 -4.10 -46.20 9.36
N LEU A 252 -4.15 -45.73 10.60
CA LEU A 252 -4.37 -44.32 10.94
C LEU A 252 -3.06 -43.55 11.13
N SER A 253 -1.92 -44.21 11.03
CA SER A 253 -0.60 -43.57 11.09
C SER A 253 -0.48 -42.35 10.18
N PRO A 254 -0.95 -42.31 8.90
CA PRO A 254 -0.90 -41.10 8.08
C PRO A 254 -1.72 -39.90 8.60
N HIS A 255 -2.68 -40.15 9.50
CA HIS A 255 -3.64 -39.16 10.00
C HIS A 255 -3.32 -38.67 11.42
N TRP A 256 -2.20 -39.10 12.02
CA TRP A 256 -1.87 -38.83 13.43
C TRP A 256 -1.93 -37.34 13.81
N MET A 257 -1.45 -36.44 12.93
CA MET A 257 -1.48 -34.99 13.16
C MET A 257 -2.90 -34.40 13.13
N MET A 258 -3.81 -34.99 12.37
CA MET A 258 -5.21 -34.56 12.36
C MET A 258 -5.96 -35.03 13.61
N LEU A 259 -5.53 -36.14 14.21
CA LEU A 259 -6.15 -36.70 15.41
C LEU A 259 -5.86 -35.88 16.66
N ILE A 260 -4.65 -35.35 16.83
CA ILE A 260 -4.25 -34.60 18.03
C ILE A 260 -5.20 -33.44 18.35
N PRO A 261 -5.49 -32.48 17.43
CA PRO A 261 -6.43 -31.39 17.73
C PRO A 261 -7.85 -31.87 18.01
N LYS A 262 -8.30 -32.94 17.34
CA LYS A 262 -9.62 -33.53 17.54
C LYS A 262 -9.74 -34.13 18.95
N LEU A 263 -8.75 -34.92 19.36
CA LEU A 263 -8.71 -35.56 20.68
C LEU A 263 -8.61 -34.52 21.80
N TYR A 264 -7.76 -33.51 21.64
CA TYR A 264 -7.66 -32.41 22.61
C TYR A 264 -9.00 -31.66 22.78
N LYS A 265 -9.73 -31.43 21.69
CA LYS A 265 -11.05 -30.79 21.72
C LYS A 265 -12.13 -31.65 22.38
N ILE A 266 -12.02 -32.99 22.28
CA ILE A 266 -12.94 -33.92 22.94
C ILE A 266 -12.76 -33.83 24.45
N THR A 267 -11.54 -34.09 24.93
CA THR A 267 -11.13 -33.90 26.32
C THR A 267 -9.61 -33.70 26.39
N PRO A 268 -9.09 -32.60 26.99
CA PRO A 268 -7.65 -32.34 27.08
C PRO A 268 -6.82 -33.45 27.74
N SER A 269 -7.39 -34.18 28.71
CA SER A 269 -6.71 -35.26 29.43
C SER A 269 -6.24 -36.40 28.52
N LEU A 270 -6.87 -36.59 27.35
CA LEU A 270 -6.46 -37.61 26.37
C LEU A 270 -5.06 -37.33 25.81
N MET A 271 -4.62 -36.06 25.82
CA MET A 271 -3.39 -35.61 25.17
C MET A 271 -2.31 -35.19 26.17
N THR A 272 -2.52 -35.41 27.48
CA THR A 272 -1.64 -34.92 28.55
C THR A 272 -0.19 -35.36 28.38
N ASN A 273 0.07 -36.64 28.08
CA ASN A 273 1.43 -37.13 27.91
C ASN A 273 1.93 -37.07 26.46
N THR A 274 1.04 -36.89 25.48
CA THR A 274 1.38 -36.81 24.06
C THR A 274 1.88 -35.41 23.66
N LEU A 275 1.20 -34.34 24.10
CA LEU A 275 1.53 -32.97 23.69
C LEU A 275 2.97 -32.54 24.03
N PRO A 276 3.52 -32.82 25.23
CA PRO A 276 4.91 -32.50 25.54
C PRO A 276 5.92 -33.15 24.60
N GLN A 277 5.60 -34.31 24.02
CA GLN A 277 6.50 -35.04 23.11
C GLN A 277 6.68 -34.31 21.77
N LEU A 278 5.73 -33.44 21.39
CA LEU A 278 5.83 -32.65 20.16
C LEU A 278 6.97 -31.63 20.21
N GLU A 279 7.49 -31.29 21.39
CA GLU A 279 8.66 -30.42 21.56
C GLU A 279 9.87 -30.94 20.78
N LEU A 280 10.04 -32.26 20.71
CA LEU A 280 11.14 -32.90 19.99
C LEU A 280 10.98 -32.75 18.48
N LYS A 281 9.76 -32.91 17.95
CA LYS A 281 9.50 -32.71 16.52
C LYS A 281 9.61 -31.23 16.13
N LEU A 282 9.23 -30.30 17.01
CA LEU A 282 9.50 -28.87 16.80
C LEU A 282 11.00 -28.57 16.74
N GLY A 283 11.83 -29.26 17.52
CA GLY A 283 13.29 -29.13 17.51
C GLY A 283 14.02 -29.96 16.43
N GLY A 284 13.29 -30.80 15.69
CA GLY A 284 13.86 -31.81 14.80
C GLY A 284 14.55 -31.27 13.54
N PRO A 285 15.38 -32.08 12.87
CA PRO A 285 16.14 -31.66 11.69
C PRO A 285 15.26 -31.46 10.43
N ASP A 286 14.16 -32.21 10.28
CA ASP A 286 13.30 -32.15 9.10
C ASP A 286 12.44 -30.86 9.09
N PRO A 287 12.66 -29.93 8.15
CA PRO A 287 11.89 -28.69 8.06
C PRO A 287 10.40 -28.92 7.78
N LYS A 288 10.02 -29.96 7.04
CA LYS A 288 8.61 -30.25 6.73
C LYS A 288 7.87 -30.68 7.99
N VAL A 289 8.46 -31.60 8.77
CA VAL A 289 7.87 -32.04 10.04
C VAL A 289 7.74 -30.88 11.03
N ARG A 290 8.78 -30.03 11.14
CA ARG A 290 8.68 -28.81 11.96
C ARG A 290 7.54 -27.90 11.51
N LEU A 291 7.40 -27.69 10.20
CA LEU A 291 6.34 -26.88 9.61
C LEU A 291 4.94 -27.44 9.91
N ASP A 292 4.74 -28.74 9.69
CA ASP A 292 3.45 -29.38 9.88
C ASP A 292 3.03 -29.34 11.36
N VAL A 293 3.96 -29.65 12.28
CA VAL A 293 3.68 -29.65 13.74
C VAL A 293 3.41 -28.24 14.25
N ALA A 294 4.20 -27.25 13.82
CA ALA A 294 3.96 -25.87 14.19
C ALA A 294 2.66 -25.31 13.58
N THR A 295 2.26 -25.76 12.40
CA THR A 295 0.99 -25.36 11.78
C THR A 295 -0.20 -25.89 12.59
N MET A 296 -0.17 -27.16 12.97
CA MET A 296 -1.16 -27.78 13.85
C MET A 296 -1.25 -27.05 15.20
N LEU A 297 -0.12 -26.85 15.88
CA LEU A 297 -0.07 -26.15 17.17
C LEU A 297 -0.50 -24.68 17.06
N SER A 298 -0.20 -24.00 15.95
CA SER A 298 -0.69 -22.65 15.69
C SER A 298 -2.21 -22.57 15.74
N GLU A 299 -2.93 -23.57 15.21
CA GLU A 299 -4.39 -23.58 15.25
C GLU A 299 -4.89 -23.85 16.66
N MET A 300 -4.28 -24.81 17.37
CA MET A 300 -4.64 -25.14 18.74
C MET A 300 -4.42 -23.98 19.71
N PHE A 301 -3.28 -23.30 19.65
CA PHE A 301 -2.94 -22.16 20.52
C PHE A 301 -3.76 -20.90 20.23
N SER A 302 -4.23 -20.70 18.99
CA SER A 302 -4.97 -19.48 18.61
C SER A 302 -6.49 -19.61 18.72
N ASN A 303 -7.01 -20.77 19.13
CA ASN A 303 -8.45 -20.95 19.37
C ASN A 303 -8.90 -20.14 20.58
N LYS A 304 -10.04 -19.43 20.46
CA LYS A 304 -10.56 -18.50 21.47
C LYS A 304 -10.65 -19.09 22.89
N ASP A 305 -11.07 -20.35 22.98
CA ASP A 305 -11.30 -21.06 24.25
C ASP A 305 -10.11 -21.96 24.65
N SER A 306 -8.93 -21.76 24.04
CA SER A 306 -7.74 -22.57 24.29
C SER A 306 -7.06 -22.18 25.61
N ASP A 307 -6.85 -23.18 26.46
CA ASP A 307 -6.07 -23.09 27.71
C ASP A 307 -4.72 -23.84 27.59
N LEU A 308 -4.34 -24.19 26.35
CA LEU A 308 -3.19 -25.05 26.06
C LEU A 308 -1.87 -24.46 26.56
N VAL A 309 -1.74 -23.14 26.55
CA VAL A 309 -0.51 -22.46 27.01
C VAL A 309 -0.31 -22.63 28.51
N THR A 310 -1.39 -22.54 29.29
CA THR A 310 -1.36 -22.69 30.74
C THR A 310 -1.11 -24.14 31.13
N GLN A 311 -1.67 -25.09 30.37
CA GLN A 311 -1.49 -26.53 30.58
C GLN A 311 -0.09 -27.02 30.20
N HIS A 312 0.51 -26.50 29.12
CA HIS A 312 1.79 -26.94 28.59
C HIS A 312 2.75 -25.77 28.28
N PRO A 313 3.29 -25.09 29.31
CA PRO A 313 4.15 -23.91 29.14
C PRO A 313 5.49 -24.21 28.46
N ALA A 314 6.04 -25.42 28.64
CA ALA A 314 7.27 -25.86 27.97
C ALA A 314 7.06 -26.00 26.44
N LEU A 315 5.95 -26.63 26.03
CA LEU A 315 5.56 -26.76 24.64
C LEU A 315 5.35 -25.39 23.99
N TRP A 316 4.67 -24.48 24.69
CA TRP A 316 4.53 -23.09 24.25
C TRP A 316 5.87 -22.41 24.02
N THR A 317 6.82 -22.56 24.96
CA THR A 317 8.17 -22.00 24.84
C THR A 317 8.92 -22.59 23.64
N SER A 318 8.84 -23.91 23.43
CA SER A 318 9.44 -24.59 22.26
C SER A 318 8.83 -24.11 20.95
N PHE A 319 7.51 -23.92 20.91
CA PHE A 319 6.79 -23.36 19.77
C PHE A 319 7.20 -21.92 19.48
N LEU A 320 7.28 -21.03 20.49
CA LEU A 320 7.79 -19.67 20.32
C LEU A 320 9.22 -19.66 19.76
N GLY A 321 10.04 -20.65 20.11
CA GLY A 321 11.36 -20.85 19.50
C GLY A 321 11.34 -20.95 17.97
N ARG A 322 10.24 -21.41 17.36
CA ARG A 322 10.09 -21.51 15.89
C ARG A 322 9.96 -20.16 15.20
N PHE A 323 9.72 -19.07 15.92
CA PHE A 323 9.80 -17.72 15.35
C PHE A 323 11.22 -17.39 14.85
N ARG A 324 12.23 -18.13 15.32
CA ARG A 324 13.64 -17.98 14.95
C ARG A 324 14.15 -19.11 14.06
N ASP A 325 13.24 -19.88 13.46
CA ASP A 325 13.62 -21.02 12.61
C ASP A 325 14.36 -20.58 11.35
N ILE A 326 15.19 -21.48 10.83
CA ILE A 326 15.97 -21.28 9.62
C ILE A 326 15.07 -21.21 8.39
N ASP A 327 13.98 -21.98 8.36
CA ASP A 327 13.05 -22.03 7.24
C ASP A 327 12.12 -20.77 7.21
N PRO A 328 12.19 -19.93 6.17
CA PRO A 328 11.29 -18.78 6.02
C PRO A 328 9.80 -19.16 5.95
N THR A 329 9.47 -20.35 5.45
CA THR A 329 8.09 -20.82 5.34
C THR A 329 7.48 -21.01 6.73
N LEU A 330 8.22 -21.60 7.66
CA LEU A 330 7.81 -21.77 9.04
C LEU A 330 7.69 -20.42 9.77
N ARG A 331 8.64 -19.50 9.53
CA ARG A 331 8.54 -18.13 10.09
C ARG A 331 7.30 -17.39 9.55
N CYS A 332 6.93 -17.58 8.29
CA CYS A 332 5.66 -17.07 7.74
C CYS A 332 4.43 -17.66 8.47
N THR A 333 4.45 -18.94 8.82
CA THR A 333 3.40 -19.56 9.64
C THR A 333 3.32 -18.93 11.03
N CYS A 334 4.45 -18.66 11.68
CA CYS A 334 4.50 -17.96 12.97
C CYS A 334 3.94 -16.52 12.89
N VAL A 335 4.22 -15.80 11.79
CA VAL A 335 3.64 -14.47 11.53
C VAL A 335 2.11 -14.54 11.41
N LYS A 336 1.58 -15.54 10.70
CA LYS A 336 0.12 -15.75 10.55
C LYS A 336 -0.51 -16.16 11.88
N PHE A 337 0.18 -17.00 12.65
CA PHE A 337 -0.23 -17.41 14.00
C PHE A 337 -0.45 -16.19 14.89
N TYR A 338 0.53 -15.28 14.98
CA TYR A 338 0.40 -14.08 15.81
C TYR A 338 -0.85 -13.26 15.46
N GLY A 339 -1.13 -13.10 14.16
CA GLY A 339 -2.34 -12.42 13.69
C GLY A 339 -3.62 -13.09 14.17
N LYS A 340 -3.72 -14.42 14.06
CA LYS A 340 -4.88 -15.19 14.56
C LYS A 340 -5.00 -15.08 16.09
N LEU A 341 -3.88 -15.21 16.81
CA LEU A 341 -3.81 -15.15 18.26
C LEU A 341 -4.31 -13.80 18.79
N LEU A 342 -3.79 -12.68 18.28
CA LEU A 342 -4.22 -11.32 18.69
C LEU A 342 -5.69 -11.04 18.35
N ILE A 343 -6.21 -11.67 17.29
CA ILE A 343 -7.59 -11.49 16.86
C ILE A 343 -8.58 -12.27 17.73
N ASN A 344 -8.18 -13.42 18.24
CA ASN A 344 -9.05 -14.33 18.99
C ASN A 344 -8.94 -14.15 20.51
N HIS A 345 -7.81 -13.64 21.00
CA HIS A 345 -7.54 -13.40 22.42
C HIS A 345 -7.35 -11.92 22.72
N GLU A 346 -7.55 -11.53 23.98
CA GLU A 346 -7.38 -10.14 24.38
C GLU A 346 -5.90 -9.73 24.35
N ALA A 347 -5.61 -8.56 23.79
CA ALA A 347 -4.24 -8.10 23.57
C ALA A 347 -3.37 -7.99 24.84
N HIS A 348 -3.99 -7.95 26.02
CA HIS A 348 -3.30 -7.80 27.29
C HIS A 348 -2.91 -9.14 27.94
N PHE A 349 -3.41 -10.27 27.42
CA PHE A 349 -3.03 -11.60 27.90
C PHE A 349 -1.53 -11.82 27.74
N GLN A 350 -0.90 -12.42 28.77
CA GLN A 350 0.55 -12.56 28.84
C GLN A 350 1.12 -13.30 27.60
N TYR A 351 0.45 -14.36 27.16
CA TYR A 351 0.89 -15.16 26.01
C TYR A 351 0.85 -14.38 24.68
N VAL A 352 -0.08 -13.42 24.53
CA VAL A 352 -0.11 -12.53 23.36
C VAL A 352 1.07 -11.57 23.39
N LYS A 353 1.47 -11.09 24.57
CA LYS A 353 2.66 -10.26 24.75
C LYS A 353 3.94 -11.04 24.46
N ASP A 354 4.06 -12.27 24.96
CA ASP A 354 5.21 -13.14 24.71
C ASP A 354 5.39 -13.41 23.20
N ALA A 355 4.30 -13.75 22.50
CA ALA A 355 4.31 -13.91 21.06
C ALA A 355 4.63 -12.61 20.30
N PHE A 356 4.19 -11.46 20.83
CA PHE A 356 4.51 -10.16 20.23
C PHE A 356 6.01 -9.84 20.31
N GLU A 357 6.69 -10.14 21.43
CA GLU A 357 8.14 -9.93 21.55
C GLU A 357 8.92 -10.73 20.50
N GLU A 358 8.50 -11.96 20.20
CA GLU A 358 9.09 -12.72 19.09
C GLU A 358 8.72 -12.14 17.72
N PHE A 359 7.46 -11.72 17.54
CA PHE A 359 6.98 -11.10 16.29
C PHE A 359 7.79 -9.85 15.89
N LYS A 360 8.25 -9.04 16.86
CA LYS A 360 9.05 -7.83 16.61
C LYS A 360 10.29 -8.10 15.74
N ARG A 361 10.86 -9.29 15.85
CA ARG A 361 12.06 -9.71 15.09
C ARG A 361 11.80 -9.70 13.58
N PHE A 362 10.58 -10.02 13.15
CA PHE A 362 10.22 -10.09 11.74
C PHE A 362 10.19 -8.72 11.05
N ARG A 363 10.21 -7.60 11.80
CA ARG A 363 10.27 -6.24 11.24
C ARG A 363 11.41 -6.10 10.23
N ASN A 364 12.59 -6.63 10.57
CA ASN A 364 13.81 -6.53 9.77
C ASN A 364 14.32 -7.89 9.31
N ASP A 365 13.40 -8.83 9.11
CA ASP A 365 13.72 -10.17 8.64
C ASP A 365 14.56 -10.14 7.35
N THR A 366 15.48 -11.09 7.20
CA THR A 366 16.32 -11.17 6.00
C THR A 366 15.53 -11.62 4.77
N ASP A 367 14.50 -12.43 4.95
CA ASP A 367 13.68 -13.01 3.89
C ASP A 367 12.49 -12.09 3.52
N GLU A 368 12.31 -11.85 2.22
CA GLU A 368 11.26 -10.95 1.73
C GLU A 368 9.84 -11.51 1.89
N SER A 369 9.68 -12.85 1.85
CA SER A 369 8.37 -13.50 2.01
C SER A 369 7.84 -13.35 3.44
N VAL A 370 8.73 -13.39 4.44
CA VAL A 370 8.40 -13.16 5.85
C VAL A 370 8.02 -11.69 6.07
N ARG A 371 8.80 -10.74 5.54
CA ARG A 371 8.45 -9.31 5.63
C ARG A 371 7.12 -9.00 4.92
N PHE A 372 6.83 -9.65 3.80
CA PHE A 372 5.53 -9.57 3.13
C PHE A 372 4.40 -10.13 4.01
N ALA A 373 4.61 -11.29 4.64
CA ALA A 373 3.64 -11.89 5.55
C ALA A 373 3.34 -10.96 6.74
N VAL A 374 4.35 -10.25 7.28
CA VAL A 374 4.17 -9.26 8.36
C VAL A 374 3.21 -8.16 7.93
N VAL A 375 3.39 -7.60 6.73
CA VAL A 375 2.49 -6.59 6.17
C VAL A 375 1.06 -7.12 6.04
N ALA A 376 0.91 -8.34 5.50
CA ALA A 376 -0.40 -8.97 5.34
C ALA A 376 -1.09 -9.24 6.68
N CYS A 377 -0.33 -9.67 7.69
CA CYS A 377 -0.79 -9.91 9.06
C CYS A 377 -1.28 -8.61 9.72
N ILE A 378 -0.45 -7.56 9.73
CA ILE A 378 -0.83 -6.26 10.32
C ILE A 378 -2.05 -5.68 9.60
N ARG A 379 -2.09 -5.76 8.27
CA ARG A 379 -3.27 -5.36 7.50
C ARG A 379 -4.52 -6.13 7.95
N GLY A 380 -4.43 -7.46 8.08
CA GLY A 380 -5.55 -8.29 8.54
C GLY A 380 -6.07 -7.90 9.91
N ILE A 381 -5.16 -7.64 10.86
CA ILE A 381 -5.50 -7.15 12.22
C ILE A 381 -6.24 -5.82 12.13
N VAL A 382 -5.65 -4.82 11.47
CA VAL A 382 -6.20 -3.45 11.42
C VAL A 382 -7.55 -3.40 10.69
N LEU A 383 -7.70 -4.13 9.58
CA LEU A 383 -8.96 -4.13 8.83
C LEU A 383 -10.08 -4.87 9.58
N LYS A 384 -9.76 -5.84 10.45
CA LYS A 384 -10.75 -6.48 11.33
C LYS A 384 -11.21 -5.51 12.42
N ASP A 385 -10.27 -4.93 13.16
CA ASP A 385 -10.53 -3.87 14.14
C ASP A 385 -9.25 -3.09 14.44
N ILE A 386 -9.28 -1.79 14.19
CA ILE A 386 -8.15 -0.88 14.43
C ILE A 386 -7.73 -0.79 15.90
N GLN A 387 -8.62 -1.11 16.85
CA GLN A 387 -8.29 -1.12 18.28
C GLN A 387 -7.33 -2.24 18.66
N LEU A 388 -7.33 -3.35 17.92
CA LEU A 388 -6.40 -4.47 18.13
C LEU A 388 -4.96 -4.11 17.75
N ALA A 389 -4.79 -3.20 16.78
CA ALA A 389 -3.46 -2.80 16.34
C ALA A 389 -2.84 -1.82 17.33
N SER A 390 -1.61 -2.09 17.79
CA SER A 390 -0.84 -1.12 18.57
C SER A 390 -0.20 -0.05 17.66
N ASN A 391 0.25 1.07 18.23
CA ASN A 391 1.02 2.07 17.48
C ASN A 391 2.35 1.52 16.96
N GLU A 392 2.92 0.51 17.63
CA GLU A 392 4.13 -0.18 17.20
C GLU A 392 3.87 -1.01 15.92
N LEU A 393 2.77 -1.76 15.86
CA LEU A 393 2.36 -2.47 14.63
C LEU A 393 2.13 -1.52 13.46
N LEU A 394 1.46 -0.38 13.70
CA LEU A 394 1.28 0.66 12.67
C LEU A 394 2.63 1.24 12.20
N THR A 395 3.60 1.38 13.12
CA THR A 395 4.95 1.83 12.79
C THR A 395 5.69 0.80 11.94
N PHE A 396 5.53 -0.50 12.21
CA PHE A 396 6.12 -1.54 11.36
C PHE A 396 5.58 -1.45 9.94
N LEU A 397 4.26 -1.32 9.80
CA LEU A 397 3.63 -1.14 8.49
C LEU A 397 4.14 0.11 7.77
N LYS A 398 4.27 1.23 8.49
CA LYS A 398 4.87 2.46 7.99
C LYS A 398 6.29 2.23 7.47
N ASP A 399 7.16 1.53 8.20
CA ASP A 399 8.54 1.31 7.76
C ASP A 399 8.64 0.43 6.53
N LYS A 400 7.72 -0.53 6.37
CA LYS A 400 7.68 -1.43 5.20
C LYS A 400 7.36 -0.69 3.89
N THR A 401 6.81 0.52 3.93
CA THR A 401 6.69 1.38 2.73
C THR A 401 8.05 1.72 2.10
N LYS A 402 9.13 1.67 2.89
CA LYS A 402 10.51 1.93 2.45
C LYS A 402 11.36 0.67 2.33
N ASP A 403 10.73 -0.49 2.25
CA ASP A 403 11.45 -1.76 2.12
C ASP A 403 12.28 -1.80 0.83
N LYS A 404 13.41 -2.53 0.86
CA LYS A 404 14.28 -2.64 -0.32
C LYS A 404 13.59 -3.40 -1.46
N LYS A 405 12.66 -4.31 -1.14
CA LYS A 405 12.00 -5.20 -2.11
C LYS A 405 10.63 -4.65 -2.52
N TRP A 406 10.41 -4.57 -3.83
CA TRP A 406 9.16 -4.05 -4.41
C TRP A 406 7.90 -4.76 -3.89
N PRO A 407 7.80 -6.11 -3.85
CA PRO A 407 6.59 -6.77 -3.39
C PRO A 407 6.17 -6.38 -1.97
N VAL A 408 7.14 -6.14 -1.08
CA VAL A 408 6.89 -5.71 0.30
C VAL A 408 6.42 -4.25 0.35
N ARG A 409 7.08 -3.35 -0.40
CA ARG A 409 6.63 -1.95 -0.51
C ARG A 409 5.23 -1.85 -1.09
N GLU A 410 4.97 -2.59 -2.16
CA GLU A 410 3.66 -2.63 -2.81
C GLU A 410 2.58 -3.05 -1.82
N ALA A 411 2.79 -4.15 -1.11
CA ALA A 411 1.86 -4.63 -0.10
C ALA A 411 1.63 -3.59 1.01
N ALA A 412 2.69 -2.91 1.46
CA ALA A 412 2.62 -1.93 2.54
C ALA A 412 1.87 -0.66 2.13
N ILE A 413 2.20 -0.07 0.98
CA ILE A 413 1.54 1.13 0.44
C ILE A 413 0.07 0.85 0.14
N ARG A 414 -0.27 -0.33 -0.41
CA ARG A 414 -1.67 -0.75 -0.57
C ARG A 414 -2.37 -0.93 0.76
N ALA A 415 -1.73 -1.54 1.75
CA ALA A 415 -2.32 -1.77 3.06
C ALA A 415 -2.66 -0.45 3.76
N ILE A 416 -1.72 0.51 3.83
CA ILE A 416 -2.00 1.81 4.44
C ILE A 416 -3.09 2.59 3.67
N GLY A 417 -3.12 2.48 2.34
CA GLY A 417 -4.20 3.03 1.53
C GLY A 417 -5.57 2.47 1.90
N LEU A 418 -5.69 1.13 2.00
CA LEU A 418 -6.94 0.47 2.38
C LEU A 418 -7.37 0.81 3.80
N ILE A 419 -6.42 0.86 4.75
CA ILE A 419 -6.68 1.27 6.14
C ILE A 419 -7.21 2.70 6.19
N TYR A 420 -6.57 3.62 5.46
CA TYR A 420 -7.03 5.01 5.36
C TYR A 420 -8.44 5.08 4.75
N LYS A 421 -8.71 4.27 3.73
CA LYS A 421 -10.02 4.21 3.10
C LYS A 421 -11.12 3.81 4.08
N GLN A 422 -10.89 2.74 4.83
CA GLN A 422 -11.87 2.15 5.76
C GLN A 422 -12.17 3.07 6.96
N TYR A 423 -11.16 3.76 7.49
CA TYR A 423 -11.29 4.47 8.77
C TYR A 423 -11.28 6.00 8.66
N VAL A 424 -10.85 6.56 7.52
CA VAL A 424 -10.73 8.02 7.34
C VAL A 424 -11.64 8.55 6.24
N THR A 425 -11.74 7.85 5.10
CA THR A 425 -12.56 8.34 3.97
C THR A 425 -14.01 7.87 3.97
N CYS A 426 -14.38 6.99 4.89
CA CYS A 426 -15.76 6.52 5.04
C CYS A 426 -16.70 7.67 5.48
N GLU A 427 -18.00 7.44 5.37
CA GLU A 427 -19.02 8.45 5.72
C GLU A 427 -19.05 8.68 7.24
N ASP A 428 -18.97 7.62 8.04
CA ASP A 428 -18.99 7.66 9.52
C ASP A 428 -17.59 7.69 10.15
N ALA A 429 -16.65 8.43 9.54
CA ALA A 429 -15.26 8.44 9.98
C ALA A 429 -15.10 9.05 11.40
N SER A 430 -14.63 8.23 12.34
CA SER A 430 -14.35 8.69 13.71
C SER A 430 -13.17 9.65 13.76
N ARG A 431 -13.37 10.81 14.40
CA ARG A 431 -12.33 11.84 14.62
C ARG A 431 -11.08 11.26 15.30
N ILE A 432 -11.24 10.27 16.18
CA ILE A 432 -10.12 9.60 16.89
C ILE A 432 -9.27 8.79 15.91
N HIS A 433 -9.91 7.99 15.05
CA HIS A 433 -9.21 7.20 14.03
C HIS A 433 -8.55 8.09 12.98
N CYS A 434 -9.22 9.15 12.54
CA CYS A 434 -8.65 10.14 11.63
C CYS A 434 -7.36 10.77 12.16
N ARG A 435 -7.34 11.15 13.46
CA ARG A 435 -6.13 11.69 14.10
C ARG A 435 -5.02 10.64 14.19
N ARG A 436 -5.37 9.41 14.59
CA ARG A 436 -4.39 8.31 14.73
C ARG A 436 -3.73 7.92 13.41
N LEU A 437 -4.47 7.99 12.30
CA LEU A 437 -4.03 7.61 10.96
C LEU A 437 -3.54 8.80 10.11
N GLN A 438 -3.46 9.98 10.71
CA GLN A 438 -3.12 11.22 10.02
C GLN A 438 -1.76 11.16 9.29
N TRP A 439 -0.82 10.35 9.78
CA TRP A 439 0.49 10.18 9.16
C TRP A 439 0.46 9.50 7.77
N ILE A 440 -0.60 8.75 7.45
CA ILE A 440 -0.66 7.94 6.21
C ILE A 440 -0.61 8.82 4.96
N ARG A 441 -1.35 9.93 4.95
CA ARG A 441 -1.39 10.86 3.80
C ARG A 441 -0.01 11.36 3.39
N ASP A 442 0.82 11.70 4.38
CA ASP A 442 2.14 12.26 4.15
C ASP A 442 3.11 11.17 3.71
N VAL A 443 3.02 9.97 4.29
CA VAL A 443 3.85 8.82 3.89
C VAL A 443 3.56 8.40 2.45
N VAL A 444 2.28 8.18 2.10
CA VAL A 444 1.87 7.79 0.75
C VAL A 444 2.36 8.80 -0.29
N LEU A 445 2.17 10.10 -0.04
CA LEU A 445 2.64 11.12 -0.98
C LEU A 445 4.17 11.20 -1.02
N GLN A 446 4.88 11.03 0.10
CA GLN A 446 6.34 11.05 0.14
C GLN A 446 6.99 9.91 -0.65
N ASP A 447 6.33 8.74 -0.73
CA ASP A 447 6.84 7.59 -1.49
C ASP A 447 6.94 7.86 -3.00
N TYR A 448 6.22 8.87 -3.51
CA TYR A 448 6.33 9.31 -4.91
C TYR A 448 7.67 10.02 -5.23
N TYR A 449 8.43 10.45 -4.22
CA TYR A 449 9.77 11.02 -4.42
C TYR A 449 10.88 9.95 -4.54
N THR A 450 10.54 8.67 -4.33
CA THR A 450 11.49 7.59 -4.57
C THR A 450 11.87 7.54 -6.07
N PRO A 451 13.09 7.09 -6.41
CA PRO A 451 13.53 7.01 -7.81
C PRO A 451 12.84 5.89 -8.59
N HIS A 452 12.04 5.05 -7.93
CA HIS A 452 11.40 3.88 -8.51
C HIS A 452 10.04 4.25 -9.13
N LYS A 453 9.89 3.98 -10.42
CA LYS A 453 8.68 4.35 -11.16
C LYS A 453 7.47 3.49 -10.80
N ASP A 454 7.69 2.30 -10.25
CA ASP A 454 6.64 1.41 -9.76
C ASP A 454 5.91 2.05 -8.57
N ASP A 455 6.67 2.65 -7.64
CA ASP A 455 6.13 3.39 -6.49
C ASP A 455 5.27 4.58 -6.98
N TRP A 456 5.65 5.27 -8.07
CA TRP A 456 4.85 6.35 -8.65
C TRP A 456 3.47 5.87 -9.10
N CYS A 457 3.42 4.78 -9.86
CA CYS A 457 2.17 4.22 -10.39
C CYS A 457 1.24 3.79 -9.23
N LEU A 458 1.83 3.21 -8.19
CA LEU A 458 1.07 2.73 -7.05
C LEU A 458 0.51 3.88 -6.19
N VAL A 459 1.32 4.90 -5.89
CA VAL A 459 0.87 6.08 -5.14
C VAL A 459 -0.25 6.80 -5.89
N GLU A 460 -0.09 6.98 -7.20
CA GLU A 460 -1.12 7.55 -8.08
C GLU A 460 -2.42 6.75 -8.05
N HIS A 461 -2.34 5.42 -8.03
CA HIS A 461 -3.51 4.54 -7.90
C HIS A 461 -4.17 4.63 -6.52
N VAL A 462 -3.37 4.59 -5.44
CA VAL A 462 -3.86 4.70 -4.05
C VAL A 462 -4.51 6.07 -3.81
N MET A 463 -3.97 7.12 -4.42
CA MET A 463 -4.54 8.47 -4.39
C MET A 463 -6.01 8.48 -4.85
N VAL A 464 -6.32 7.89 -6.02
CA VAL A 464 -7.67 7.94 -6.61
C VAL A 464 -8.60 6.82 -6.16
N THR A 465 -8.10 5.78 -5.50
CA THR A 465 -8.92 4.64 -5.03
C THR A 465 -9.16 4.62 -3.53
N CYS A 466 -8.28 5.29 -2.77
CA CYS A 466 -8.28 5.24 -1.30
C CYS A 466 -8.28 6.62 -0.66
N LEU A 467 -7.40 7.56 -1.05
CA LEU A 467 -7.31 8.88 -0.38
C LEU A 467 -8.44 9.82 -0.82
N VAL A 468 -8.68 9.90 -2.12
CA VAL A 468 -9.81 10.64 -2.73
C VAL A 468 -10.49 9.68 -3.70
N PRO A 469 -11.30 8.73 -3.19
CA PRO A 469 -11.87 7.67 -4.02
C PRO A 469 -12.79 8.23 -5.11
N TYR A 470 -12.53 7.93 -6.37
CA TYR A 470 -13.37 8.43 -7.48
C TYR A 470 -14.81 7.93 -7.46
N ALA A 471 -15.09 6.84 -6.74
CA ALA A 471 -16.40 6.20 -6.66
C ALA A 471 -17.39 6.93 -5.72
N VAL A 472 -16.91 7.84 -4.87
CA VAL A 472 -17.78 8.61 -3.96
C VAL A 472 -18.48 9.77 -4.68
N PRO A 473 -19.61 10.29 -4.16
CA PRO A 473 -20.31 11.43 -4.74
C PRO A 473 -19.41 12.67 -4.88
N ASP A 474 -19.72 13.53 -5.86
CA ASP A 474 -18.84 14.62 -6.28
C ASP A 474 -18.57 15.63 -5.15
N ARG A 475 -19.60 15.99 -4.36
CA ARG A 475 -19.46 16.83 -3.16
C ARG A 475 -18.48 16.23 -2.15
N ARG A 476 -18.70 14.97 -1.75
CA ARG A 476 -17.81 14.26 -0.81
C ARG A 476 -16.40 14.13 -1.36
N ARG A 477 -16.24 13.85 -2.67
CA ARG A 477 -14.93 13.74 -3.33
C ARG A 477 -14.13 15.05 -3.23
N MET A 478 -14.78 16.18 -3.49
CA MET A 478 -14.13 17.50 -3.40
C MET A 478 -13.85 17.91 -1.96
N THR A 479 -14.71 17.55 -1.00
CA THR A 479 -14.44 17.72 0.43
C THR A 479 -13.19 16.92 0.84
N LEU A 480 -13.10 15.64 0.48
CA LEU A 480 -11.93 14.80 0.77
C LEU A 480 -10.65 15.34 0.11
N LEU A 481 -10.74 15.82 -1.13
CA LEU A 481 -9.60 16.45 -1.82
C LEU A 481 -9.12 17.70 -1.10
N PHE A 482 -10.06 18.56 -0.68
CA PHE A 482 -9.74 19.77 0.06
C PHE A 482 -9.17 19.45 1.44
N GLU A 483 -9.80 18.55 2.21
CA GLU A 483 -9.31 18.07 3.50
C GLU A 483 -7.90 17.49 3.39
N LEU A 484 -7.63 16.65 2.39
CA LEU A 484 -6.31 16.10 2.15
C LEU A 484 -5.30 17.23 1.91
N TYR A 485 -5.56 18.13 0.96
CA TYR A 485 -4.63 19.20 0.59
C TYR A 485 -4.38 20.20 1.74
N ALA A 486 -5.44 20.57 2.47
CA ALA A 486 -5.37 21.46 3.63
C ALA A 486 -4.52 20.89 4.76
N SER A 487 -4.45 19.56 4.85
CA SER A 487 -3.91 18.89 6.03
C SER A 487 -2.49 18.32 5.83
N ILE A 488 -2.07 18.03 4.59
CA ILE A 488 -0.72 17.56 4.28
C ILE A 488 0.38 18.63 4.50
N GLY A 489 1.60 18.17 4.76
CA GLY A 489 2.78 19.02 4.94
C GLY A 489 3.30 19.65 3.63
N ARG A 490 4.14 20.69 3.72
CA ARG A 490 4.67 21.42 2.55
C ARG A 490 5.38 20.52 1.53
N PHE A 491 6.12 19.51 1.98
CA PHE A 491 6.81 18.57 1.09
C PHE A 491 5.81 17.70 0.33
N SER A 492 4.82 17.15 1.03
CA SER A 492 3.74 16.35 0.44
C SER A 492 2.89 17.15 -0.55
N ILE A 493 2.65 18.45 -0.30
CA ILE A 493 2.02 19.37 -1.27
C ILE A 493 2.84 19.42 -2.56
N GLN A 494 4.16 19.65 -2.46
CA GLN A 494 5.03 19.66 -3.64
C GLN A 494 4.97 18.35 -4.42
N THR A 495 4.89 17.22 -3.71
CA THR A 495 4.77 15.92 -4.34
C THR A 495 3.45 15.73 -5.06
N PHE A 496 2.35 16.06 -4.41
CA PHE A 496 1.00 16.00 -4.97
C PHE A 496 0.90 16.85 -6.24
N GLU A 497 1.44 18.07 -6.17
CA GLU A 497 1.50 18.98 -7.30
C GLU A 497 2.34 18.44 -8.47
N GLU A 498 3.47 17.82 -8.19
CA GLU A 498 4.33 17.22 -9.22
C GLU A 498 3.66 16.00 -9.86
N MET A 499 2.95 15.19 -9.08
CA MET A 499 2.15 14.06 -9.56
C MET A 499 1.08 14.53 -10.56
N LEU A 500 0.32 15.58 -10.23
CA LEU A 500 -0.69 16.13 -11.15
C LEU A 500 -0.05 16.72 -12.42
N LYS A 501 1.10 17.41 -12.31
CA LYS A 501 1.85 17.92 -13.47
C LYS A 501 2.32 16.80 -14.41
N LYS A 502 2.87 15.72 -13.84
CA LYS A 502 3.31 14.55 -14.61
C LYS A 502 2.14 13.86 -15.30
N SER A 503 1.03 13.65 -14.58
CA SER A 503 -0.22 13.11 -15.14
C SER A 503 -0.71 13.96 -16.32
N ARG A 504 -0.76 15.29 -16.17
CA ARG A 504 -1.16 16.20 -17.24
C ARG A 504 -0.23 16.15 -18.44
N THR A 505 1.07 16.08 -18.23
CA THR A 505 2.04 16.05 -19.33
C THR A 505 1.91 14.76 -20.14
N LEU A 506 1.69 13.63 -19.47
CA LEU A 506 1.37 12.34 -20.12
C LEU A 506 0.03 12.41 -20.85
N HIS A 507 -1.00 13.00 -20.25
CA HIS A 507 -2.30 13.21 -20.87
C HIS A 507 -2.19 14.03 -22.17
N LEU A 508 -1.40 15.13 -22.17
CA LEU A 508 -1.15 15.91 -23.38
C LEU A 508 -0.34 15.14 -24.43
N ALA A 509 0.59 14.27 -24.02
CA ALA A 509 1.29 13.38 -24.94
C ALA A 509 0.31 12.39 -25.59
N LEU A 510 -0.59 11.79 -24.82
CA LEU A 510 -1.65 10.91 -25.32
C LEU A 510 -2.60 11.65 -26.25
N ARG A 511 -3.02 12.87 -25.90
CA ARG A 511 -3.86 13.72 -26.76
C ARG A 511 -3.22 13.95 -28.13
N ASN A 512 -1.92 14.24 -28.16
CA ASN A 512 -1.19 14.44 -29.43
C ASN A 512 -1.11 13.15 -30.26
N ILE A 513 -0.98 11.98 -29.63
CA ILE A 513 -1.03 10.68 -30.33
C ILE A 513 -2.41 10.45 -30.92
N VAL A 514 -3.46 10.66 -30.12
CA VAL A 514 -4.85 10.44 -30.55
C VAL A 514 -5.24 11.40 -31.67
N ALA A 515 -4.81 12.66 -31.62
CA ALA A 515 -5.00 13.61 -32.71
C ALA A 515 -4.24 13.20 -33.98
N ALA A 516 -3.06 12.59 -33.85
CA ALA A 516 -2.30 12.10 -35.00
C ALA A 516 -2.97 10.94 -35.74
N PHE A 517 -3.88 10.20 -35.08
CA PHE A 517 -4.67 9.14 -35.73
C PHE A 517 -5.61 9.64 -36.83
N ASP A 518 -5.89 10.94 -36.88
CA ASP A 518 -6.76 11.55 -37.90
C ASP A 518 -5.93 12.27 -39.00
N LEU A 519 -4.59 12.20 -38.94
CA LEU A 519 -3.71 12.78 -39.97
C LEU A 519 -3.63 11.90 -41.22
N THR A 520 -3.70 12.53 -42.38
CA THR A 520 -3.54 11.88 -43.69
C THR A 520 -2.08 11.69 -44.11
N ASN A 521 -1.17 12.55 -43.62
CA ASN A 521 0.26 12.42 -43.88
C ASN A 521 0.90 11.40 -42.91
N GLU A 522 1.22 10.22 -43.44
CA GLU A 522 1.79 9.11 -42.67
C GLU A 522 3.19 9.41 -42.10
N GLU A 523 4.05 10.18 -42.78
CA GLU A 523 5.36 10.55 -42.23
C GLU A 523 5.21 11.44 -41.00
N GLU A 524 4.36 12.45 -41.08
CA GLU A 524 4.09 13.38 -39.99
C GLU A 524 3.40 12.66 -38.81
N LYS A 525 2.41 11.83 -39.10
CA LYS A 525 1.73 10.97 -38.12
C LYS A 525 2.72 10.09 -37.36
N ASN A 526 3.56 9.33 -38.08
CA ASN A 526 4.54 8.44 -37.47
C ASN A 526 5.59 9.21 -36.65
N ARG A 527 6.01 10.39 -37.12
CA ARG A 527 6.93 11.28 -36.39
C ARG A 527 6.34 11.76 -35.06
N ILE A 528 5.09 12.24 -35.05
CA ILE A 528 4.40 12.69 -33.84
C ILE A 528 4.23 11.53 -32.86
N ILE A 529 3.66 10.41 -33.33
CA ILE A 529 3.40 9.23 -32.49
C ILE A 529 4.70 8.73 -31.86
N TRP A 530 5.76 8.55 -32.64
CA TRP A 530 7.04 8.08 -32.14
C TRP A 530 7.65 9.03 -31.11
N SER A 531 7.65 10.33 -31.39
CA SER A 531 8.16 11.35 -30.46
C SER A 531 7.44 11.30 -29.10
N LYS A 532 6.12 11.12 -29.11
CA LYS A 532 5.31 11.00 -27.88
C LYS A 532 5.45 9.64 -27.19
N ILE A 533 5.63 8.54 -27.94
CA ILE A 533 5.96 7.23 -27.36
C ILE A 533 7.28 7.29 -26.59
N VAL A 534 8.33 7.88 -27.17
CA VAL A 534 9.64 8.03 -26.51
C VAL A 534 9.51 8.85 -25.23
N PHE A 535 8.74 9.95 -25.27
CA PHE A 535 8.46 10.76 -24.10
C PHE A 535 7.72 9.97 -23.00
N SER A 536 6.64 9.28 -23.36
CA SER A 536 5.82 8.51 -22.42
C SER A 536 6.61 7.34 -21.82
N ALA A 537 7.36 6.60 -22.62
CA ALA A 537 8.16 5.46 -22.17
C ALA A 537 9.22 5.87 -21.12
N ALA A 538 9.80 7.07 -21.24
CA ALA A 538 10.73 7.59 -20.24
C ALA A 538 10.09 7.73 -18.84
N GLN A 539 8.76 7.83 -18.75
CA GLN A 539 8.02 7.94 -17.49
C GLN A 539 7.51 6.60 -16.94
N LEU A 540 7.51 5.52 -17.73
CA LEU A 540 6.94 4.21 -17.36
C LEU A 540 8.00 3.24 -16.81
N THR A 541 7.53 2.18 -16.16
CA THR A 541 8.36 1.10 -15.62
C THR A 541 8.86 0.19 -16.74
N GLY A 542 9.99 -0.50 -16.53
CA GLY A 542 10.60 -1.39 -17.51
C GLY A 542 11.73 -0.77 -18.34
N THR A 543 12.35 -1.58 -19.20
CA THR A 543 13.45 -1.12 -20.07
C THR A 543 12.91 -0.21 -21.17
N PRO A 544 13.63 0.86 -21.56
CA PRO A 544 13.16 1.78 -22.60
C PRO A 544 12.83 1.06 -23.91
N GLN A 545 13.64 0.11 -24.33
CA GLN A 545 13.46 -0.64 -25.57
C GLN A 545 12.16 -1.46 -25.57
N ALA A 546 11.91 -2.23 -24.51
CA ALA A 546 10.69 -3.02 -24.40
C ALA A 546 9.45 -2.12 -24.34
N THR A 547 9.52 -1.05 -23.55
CA THR A 547 8.43 -0.07 -23.38
C THR A 547 8.07 0.62 -24.71
N HIS A 548 9.07 1.01 -25.51
CA HIS A 548 8.84 1.57 -26.85
C HIS A 548 8.12 0.58 -27.76
N GLN A 549 8.56 -0.68 -27.79
CA GLN A 549 7.94 -1.72 -28.62
C GLN A 549 6.51 -2.02 -28.19
N HIS A 550 6.27 -2.12 -26.88
CA HIS A 550 4.95 -2.33 -26.29
C HIS A 550 3.97 -1.21 -26.63
N LEU A 551 4.37 0.05 -26.43
CA LEU A 551 3.53 1.19 -26.79
C LEU A 551 3.30 1.29 -28.30
N LYS A 552 4.30 0.98 -29.13
CA LYS A 552 4.15 0.94 -30.58
C LYS A 552 3.11 -0.11 -31.01
N LYS A 553 3.12 -1.30 -30.40
CA LYS A 553 2.10 -2.33 -30.63
C LYS A 553 0.71 -1.87 -30.18
N PHE A 554 0.60 -1.31 -28.97
CA PHE A 554 -0.65 -0.80 -28.43
C PHE A 554 -1.26 0.29 -29.31
N PHE A 555 -0.50 1.32 -29.70
CA PHE A 555 -1.03 2.42 -30.48
C PHE A 555 -1.37 2.05 -31.93
N ARG A 556 -0.71 1.05 -32.50
CA ARG A 556 -1.12 0.47 -33.79
C ARG A 556 -2.49 -0.22 -33.69
N HIS A 557 -2.69 -1.02 -32.65
CA HIS A 557 -3.99 -1.65 -32.35
C HIS A 557 -5.07 -0.59 -32.12
N ALA A 558 -4.75 0.44 -31.33
CA ALA A 558 -5.67 1.51 -31.00
C ALA A 558 -6.07 2.40 -32.18
N ASP A 559 -5.22 2.57 -33.19
CA ASP A 559 -5.56 3.31 -34.40
C ASP A 559 -6.53 2.53 -35.30
N GLN A 560 -6.46 1.19 -35.26
CA GLN A 560 -7.28 0.29 -36.06
C GLN A 560 -8.65 -0.02 -35.44
N ASP A 561 -8.73 -0.11 -34.11
CA ASP A 561 -9.99 -0.40 -33.40
C ASP A 561 -10.80 0.88 -33.13
N VAL A 562 -11.97 0.97 -33.75
CA VAL A 562 -12.87 2.13 -33.67
C VAL A 562 -13.32 2.43 -32.23
N LYS A 563 -13.62 1.39 -31.43
CA LYS A 563 -14.10 1.57 -30.04
C LYS A 563 -12.98 2.07 -29.14
N ILE A 564 -11.79 1.48 -29.24
CA ILE A 564 -10.60 1.94 -28.51
C ILE A 564 -10.30 3.39 -28.88
N LYS A 565 -10.30 3.73 -30.17
CA LYS A 565 -10.09 5.11 -30.65
C LYS A 565 -11.12 6.08 -30.06
N GLN A 566 -12.40 5.70 -30.00
CA GLN A 566 -13.47 6.52 -29.40
C GLN A 566 -13.26 6.75 -27.89
N TRP A 567 -12.94 5.71 -27.12
CA TRP A 567 -12.65 5.87 -25.70
C TRP A 567 -11.41 6.74 -25.45
N LEU A 568 -10.35 6.54 -26.23
CA LEU A 568 -9.15 7.39 -26.15
C LEU A 568 -9.47 8.85 -26.47
N LYS A 569 -10.26 9.12 -27.52
CA LYS A 569 -10.73 10.48 -27.87
C LYS A 569 -11.52 11.11 -26.73
N TYR A 570 -12.38 10.35 -26.04
CA TYR A 570 -13.12 10.85 -24.88
C TYR A 570 -12.19 11.17 -23.69
N ILE A 571 -11.30 10.23 -23.33
CA ILE A 571 -10.38 10.37 -22.19
C ILE A 571 -9.47 11.60 -22.33
N VAL A 572 -9.04 11.95 -23.55
CA VAL A 572 -8.13 13.09 -23.81
C VAL A 572 -8.84 14.40 -24.18
N SER A 573 -10.18 14.42 -24.16
CA SER A 573 -10.96 15.61 -24.47
C SER A 573 -10.82 16.70 -23.40
N ASP A 574 -11.18 17.94 -23.73
CA ASP A 574 -11.25 19.04 -22.76
C ASP A 574 -12.59 19.08 -22.00
N HIS A 575 -13.58 18.29 -22.46
CA HIS A 575 -14.93 18.23 -21.90
C HIS A 575 -15.27 16.80 -21.49
N TYR A 576 -14.95 16.48 -20.24
CA TYR A 576 -15.18 15.16 -19.66
C TYR A 576 -15.89 15.26 -18.32
N SER A 577 -16.42 14.12 -17.87
CA SER A 577 -16.85 13.93 -16.48
C SER A 577 -16.01 12.86 -15.82
N CYS A 578 -15.67 13.03 -14.54
CA CYS A 578 -14.82 12.10 -13.80
C CYS A 578 -15.37 10.67 -13.85
N LYS A 579 -16.69 10.53 -13.62
CA LYS A 579 -17.40 9.25 -13.64
C LYS A 579 -17.28 8.54 -14.98
N LYS A 580 -17.55 9.24 -16.10
CA LYS A 580 -17.46 8.64 -17.44
C LYS A 580 -16.02 8.30 -17.82
N VAL A 581 -15.02 9.09 -17.41
CA VAL A 581 -13.61 8.75 -17.66
C VAL A 581 -13.22 7.47 -16.93
N ALA A 582 -13.64 7.31 -15.68
CA ALA A 582 -13.37 6.09 -14.91
C ALA A 582 -14.01 4.85 -15.53
N VAL A 583 -15.25 4.97 -16.06
CA VAL A 583 -15.93 3.89 -16.79
C VAL A 583 -15.23 3.59 -18.12
N ALA A 584 -14.97 4.62 -18.94
CA ALA A 584 -14.29 4.47 -20.23
C ALA A 584 -12.91 3.82 -20.08
N LEU A 585 -12.14 4.20 -19.06
CA LEU A 585 -10.84 3.59 -18.78
C LEU A 585 -10.97 2.10 -18.42
N ARG A 586 -11.95 1.74 -17.60
CA ARG A 586 -12.21 0.34 -17.20
C ARG A 586 -12.57 -0.51 -18.41
N ASP A 587 -13.51 -0.04 -19.22
CA ASP A 587 -13.99 -0.75 -20.40
C ASP A 587 -12.90 -0.86 -21.48
N LEU A 588 -12.10 0.20 -21.66
CA LEU A 588 -10.92 0.19 -22.50
C LEU A 588 -9.90 -0.87 -22.06
N LEU A 589 -9.57 -0.93 -20.77
CA LEU A 589 -8.62 -1.93 -20.25
C LEU A 589 -9.15 -3.36 -20.40
N LYS A 590 -10.45 -3.57 -20.18
CA LYS A 590 -11.10 -4.87 -20.40
C LYS A 590 -11.06 -5.28 -21.87
N LYS A 591 -11.41 -4.37 -22.79
CA LYS A 591 -11.33 -4.62 -24.24
C LYS A 591 -9.91 -4.98 -24.71
N ILE A 592 -8.89 -4.30 -24.19
CA ILE A 592 -7.48 -4.62 -24.52
C ILE A 592 -7.11 -6.03 -24.06
N GLU A 593 -7.68 -6.49 -22.94
CA GLU A 593 -7.49 -7.86 -22.44
C GLU A 593 -8.24 -8.88 -23.30
N ASP A 594 -9.49 -8.60 -23.65
CA ASP A 594 -10.34 -9.45 -24.51
C ASP A 594 -9.76 -9.59 -25.93
N ASP A 595 -9.11 -8.54 -26.47
CA ASP A 595 -8.46 -8.55 -27.79
C ASP A 595 -7.15 -9.37 -27.83
N GLY A 596 -6.74 -9.98 -26.72
CA GLY A 596 -5.57 -10.86 -26.67
C GLY A 596 -4.23 -10.14 -26.84
N LEU A 597 -4.15 -8.83 -26.55
CA LEU A 597 -2.90 -8.08 -26.63
C LEU A 597 -1.86 -8.69 -25.67
N ALA A 598 -0.63 -8.90 -26.15
CA ALA A 598 0.43 -9.55 -25.38
C ALA A 598 0.60 -8.93 -23.97
N LYS A 599 0.77 -9.78 -22.94
CA LYS A 599 0.80 -9.38 -21.51
C LYS A 599 1.68 -8.16 -21.22
N GLY A 600 2.88 -8.10 -21.82
CA GLY A 600 3.78 -6.96 -21.68
C GLY A 600 3.22 -5.66 -22.25
N ALA A 601 2.63 -5.71 -23.45
CA ALA A 601 2.02 -4.54 -24.10
C ALA A 601 0.77 -4.05 -23.34
N ARG A 602 -0.08 -4.98 -22.88
CA ARG A 602 -1.24 -4.67 -22.04
C ARG A 602 -0.83 -4.00 -20.72
N SER A 603 0.17 -4.54 -20.03
CA SER A 603 0.67 -3.94 -18.78
C SER A 603 1.24 -2.53 -18.99
N THR A 604 2.01 -2.32 -20.07
CA THR A 604 2.56 -1.00 -20.40
C THR A 604 1.45 -0.01 -20.79
N ALA A 605 0.46 -0.43 -21.57
CA ALA A 605 -0.70 0.38 -21.92
C ALA A 605 -1.53 0.74 -20.68
N GLN A 606 -1.77 -0.22 -19.78
CA GLN A 606 -2.48 0.01 -18.53
C GLN A 606 -1.78 1.06 -17.68
N GLN A 607 -0.46 0.95 -17.50
CA GLN A 607 0.31 1.97 -16.79
C GLN A 607 0.15 3.34 -17.45
N LEU A 608 0.31 3.46 -18.77
CA LEU A 608 0.16 4.75 -19.43
C LEU A 608 -1.25 5.35 -19.22
N LEU A 609 -2.29 4.56 -19.48
CA LEU A 609 -3.67 5.01 -19.46
C LEU A 609 -4.14 5.41 -18.06
N GLN A 610 -3.80 4.61 -17.04
CA GLN A 610 -4.14 4.93 -15.65
C GLN A 610 -3.48 6.24 -15.22
N ARG A 611 -2.21 6.46 -15.57
CA ARG A 611 -1.47 7.66 -15.18
C ARG A 611 -1.92 8.92 -15.91
N CYS A 612 -2.26 8.82 -17.19
CA CYS A 612 -2.85 9.92 -17.97
C CYS A 612 -4.22 10.35 -17.43
N SER A 613 -4.93 9.44 -16.76
CA SER A 613 -6.34 9.65 -16.37
C SER A 613 -6.52 10.11 -14.93
N ILE A 614 -5.46 10.22 -14.12
CA ILE A 614 -5.56 10.62 -12.70
C ILE A 614 -6.27 11.96 -12.54
N LEU A 615 -5.78 13.01 -13.19
CA LEU A 615 -6.38 14.33 -13.07
C LEU A 615 -7.84 14.34 -13.59
N PRO A 616 -8.13 13.79 -14.79
CA PRO A 616 -9.52 13.65 -15.25
C PRO A 616 -10.46 12.84 -14.35
N ILE A 617 -9.94 11.86 -13.60
CA ILE A 617 -10.72 11.05 -12.65
C ILE A 617 -10.95 11.81 -11.33
N LEU A 618 -10.04 12.72 -10.96
CA LEU A 618 -10.15 13.50 -9.73
C LEU A 618 -11.08 14.71 -9.87
N VAL A 619 -10.88 15.52 -10.91
CA VAL A 619 -11.55 16.83 -11.06
C VAL A 619 -12.01 17.04 -12.49
N ASP A 620 -13.30 17.33 -12.66
CA ASP A 620 -13.93 17.85 -13.87
C ASP A 620 -14.52 19.26 -13.62
N GLN A 621 -15.22 19.82 -14.60
CA GLN A 621 -15.79 21.18 -14.50
C GLN A 621 -16.83 21.31 -13.38
N GLU A 622 -17.70 20.30 -13.20
CA GLU A 622 -18.71 20.31 -12.14
C GLU A 622 -18.07 20.13 -10.76
N SER A 623 -17.09 19.23 -10.63
CA SER A 623 -16.29 19.08 -9.42
C SER A 623 -15.56 20.37 -9.06
N LEU A 624 -15.10 21.13 -10.06
CA LEU A 624 -14.43 22.41 -9.81
C LEU A 624 -15.39 23.45 -9.22
N LYS A 625 -16.64 23.55 -9.70
CA LYS A 625 -17.65 24.45 -9.12
C LYS A 625 -17.88 24.15 -7.64
N ILE A 626 -18.04 22.87 -7.31
CA ILE A 626 -18.16 22.40 -5.92
C ILE A 626 -16.93 22.80 -5.10
N LEU A 627 -15.72 22.66 -5.66
CA LEU A 627 -14.50 23.07 -4.98
C LEU A 627 -14.46 24.59 -4.73
N PHE A 628 -14.98 25.42 -5.66
CA PHE A 628 -15.14 26.86 -5.45
C PHE A 628 -16.11 27.17 -4.30
N GLU A 629 -17.24 26.46 -4.20
CA GLU A 629 -18.16 26.59 -3.06
C GLU A 629 -17.47 26.26 -1.73
N LEU A 630 -16.76 25.15 -1.65
CA LEU A 630 -16.00 24.75 -0.45
C LEU A 630 -14.91 25.78 -0.08
N VAL A 631 -14.26 26.37 -1.08
CA VAL A 631 -13.26 27.43 -0.87
C VAL A 631 -13.94 28.69 -0.34
N LYS A 632 -15.09 29.10 -0.87
CA LYS A 632 -15.86 30.24 -0.33
C LYS A 632 -16.26 30.01 1.13
N GLU A 633 -16.84 28.84 1.41
CA GLU A 633 -17.20 28.45 2.79
C GLU A 633 -16.01 28.54 3.74
N SER A 634 -14.82 28.15 3.29
CA SER A 634 -13.59 28.28 4.07
C SER A 634 -13.17 29.73 4.26
N LEU A 635 -13.17 30.53 3.19
CA LEU A 635 -12.83 31.96 3.25
C LEU A 635 -13.80 32.77 4.13
N ASP A 636 -15.05 32.34 4.22
CA ASP A 636 -16.08 32.95 5.06
C ASP A 636 -16.08 32.39 6.50
N GLY A 637 -15.20 31.42 6.79
CA GLY A 637 -14.98 30.87 8.13
C GLY A 637 -16.07 29.89 8.61
N ILE A 638 -16.88 29.37 7.70
CA ILE A 638 -18.00 28.45 7.98
C ILE A 638 -17.70 27.00 7.56
N SER A 639 -16.50 26.71 7.06
CA SER A 639 -16.11 25.38 6.59
C SER A 639 -15.76 24.44 7.74
N ILE A 640 -16.33 23.23 7.68
CA ILE A 640 -16.00 22.12 8.59
C ILE A 640 -14.51 21.72 8.49
N VAL A 641 -13.87 21.95 7.33
CA VAL A 641 -12.45 21.64 7.11
C VAL A 641 -11.54 22.54 7.96
N ASP A 642 -12.01 23.75 8.29
CA ASP A 642 -11.25 24.75 9.05
C ASP A 642 -11.19 24.38 10.53
N GLU A 643 -12.25 23.77 11.10
CA GLU A 643 -12.26 23.26 12.47
C GLU A 643 -11.11 22.26 12.74
N LEU A 644 -10.72 21.50 11.71
CA LEU A 644 -9.71 20.45 11.82
C LEU A 644 -8.28 20.94 11.56
N ASN A 645 -8.09 22.06 10.85
CA ASN A 645 -6.79 22.50 10.32
C ASN A 645 -6.40 23.95 10.67
N GLY A 646 -7.30 24.72 11.29
CA GLY A 646 -7.12 26.13 11.66
C GLY A 646 -6.97 27.07 10.45
N GLY A 647 -6.57 28.32 10.69
CA GLY A 647 -6.46 29.37 9.65
C GLY A 647 -5.46 29.10 8.50
N SER A 648 -4.72 27.99 8.54
CA SER A 648 -3.86 27.57 7.42
C SER A 648 -4.62 26.93 6.25
N ALA A 649 -5.87 26.50 6.49
CA ALA A 649 -6.70 25.82 5.50
C ALA A 649 -7.13 26.76 4.36
N GLN A 650 -7.53 28.00 4.67
CA GLN A 650 -7.96 29.03 3.72
C GLN A 650 -6.90 29.32 2.65
N ALA A 651 -5.66 29.58 3.07
CA ALA A 651 -4.55 29.83 2.15
C ALA A 651 -4.25 28.62 1.25
N LYS A 652 -4.31 27.40 1.81
CA LYS A 652 -4.12 26.15 1.06
C LYS A 652 -5.27 25.87 0.10
N ALA A 653 -6.50 26.30 0.41
CA ALA A 653 -7.65 26.17 -0.48
C ALA A 653 -7.41 26.94 -1.80
N MET A 654 -6.95 28.19 -1.68
CA MET A 654 -6.57 29.01 -2.83
C MET A 654 -5.35 28.46 -3.57
N ASP A 655 -4.37 27.88 -2.86
CA ASP A 655 -3.22 27.21 -3.48
C ASP A 655 -3.63 26.03 -4.36
N LEU A 656 -4.62 25.23 -3.94
CA LEU A 656 -5.15 24.11 -4.72
C LEU A 656 -5.78 24.59 -6.04
N LEU A 657 -6.68 25.58 -5.98
CA LEU A 657 -7.27 26.18 -7.19
C LEU A 657 -6.20 26.78 -8.10
N GLN A 658 -5.22 27.49 -7.52
CA GLN A 658 -4.12 28.08 -8.26
C GLN A 658 -3.25 27.03 -8.94
N HIS A 659 -3.01 25.88 -8.31
CA HIS A 659 -2.29 24.78 -8.91
C HIS A 659 -3.08 24.15 -10.07
N LEU A 660 -4.37 23.85 -9.86
CA LEU A 660 -5.26 23.30 -10.89
C LEU A 660 -5.32 24.21 -12.12
N SER A 661 -5.39 25.54 -11.93
CA SER A 661 -5.39 26.51 -13.03
C SER A 661 -4.12 26.46 -13.88
N GLY A 662 -2.97 26.13 -13.28
CA GLY A 662 -1.70 26.03 -14.00
C GLY A 662 -1.53 24.69 -14.72
N CYS A 663 -2.11 23.61 -14.19
CA CYS A 663 -2.02 22.27 -14.76
C CYS A 663 -3.08 22.06 -15.86
N SER A 664 -4.34 22.38 -15.59
CA SER A 664 -5.44 22.18 -16.54
C SER A 664 -6.37 23.39 -16.59
N PRO A 665 -5.96 24.49 -17.27
CA PRO A 665 -6.76 25.72 -17.36
C PRO A 665 -8.19 25.49 -17.88
N GLN A 666 -8.39 24.53 -18.79
CA GLN A 666 -9.68 24.21 -19.41
C GLN A 666 -10.77 23.77 -18.41
N LEU A 667 -10.38 23.32 -17.20
CA LEU A 667 -11.33 23.03 -16.12
C LEU A 667 -12.10 24.28 -15.67
N PHE A 668 -11.51 25.47 -15.82
CA PHE A 668 -12.09 26.75 -15.41
C PHE A 668 -13.02 27.35 -16.46
N SER A 669 -13.35 26.63 -17.54
CA SER A 669 -14.24 27.11 -18.61
C SER A 669 -15.72 27.16 -18.16
N SER A 670 -16.01 27.87 -17.06
CA SER A 670 -17.33 28.09 -16.46
C SER A 670 -17.47 29.56 -16.07
N SER A 671 -18.58 30.19 -16.44
CA SER A 671 -18.87 31.58 -16.11
C SER A 671 -18.93 31.81 -14.60
N GLU A 672 -19.57 30.91 -13.85
CA GLU A 672 -19.69 30.94 -12.38
C GLU A 672 -18.32 31.02 -11.70
N CYS A 673 -17.37 30.17 -12.11
CA CYS A 673 -16.02 30.17 -11.55
C CYS A 673 -15.31 31.52 -11.77
N PHE A 674 -15.53 32.17 -12.91
CA PHE A 674 -14.95 33.49 -13.18
C PHE A 674 -15.65 34.60 -12.38
N VAL A 675 -16.96 34.51 -12.17
CA VAL A 675 -17.70 35.41 -11.28
C VAL A 675 -17.19 35.31 -9.85
N ASP A 676 -16.92 34.10 -9.38
CA ASP A 676 -16.37 33.86 -8.05
C ASP A 676 -14.95 34.44 -7.91
N LEU A 677 -14.11 34.25 -8.92
CA LEU A 677 -12.78 34.87 -8.98
C LEU A 677 -12.85 36.40 -8.98
N MET A 678 -13.85 37.01 -9.63
CA MET A 678 -14.09 38.45 -9.53
C MET A 678 -14.45 38.87 -8.11
N GLY A 679 -15.31 38.09 -7.42
CA GLY A 679 -15.60 38.27 -6.00
C GLY A 679 -14.33 38.25 -5.15
N PHE A 680 -13.44 37.29 -5.39
CA PHE A 680 -12.16 37.19 -4.68
C PHE A 680 -11.21 38.36 -4.93
N ILE A 681 -11.20 38.96 -6.13
CA ILE A 681 -10.37 40.15 -6.41
C ILE A 681 -10.89 41.41 -5.68
N ARG A 682 -12.21 41.50 -5.51
CA ARG A 682 -12.89 42.63 -4.87
C ARG A 682 -12.71 42.66 -3.35
N ARG A 683 -12.26 41.55 -2.75
CA ARG A 683 -11.91 41.49 -1.33
C ARG A 683 -10.83 42.51 -0.97
N THR A 684 -10.97 43.08 0.24
CA THR A 684 -10.05 44.07 0.82
C THR A 684 -9.42 43.59 2.12
N ASP A 685 -9.92 42.50 2.68
CA ASP A 685 -9.51 41.92 3.96
C ASP A 685 -8.34 40.93 3.83
N ASP A 686 -8.14 40.30 2.67
CA ASP A 686 -7.08 39.32 2.44
C ASP A 686 -6.32 39.53 1.10
N GLU A 687 -5.09 40.05 1.18
CA GLU A 687 -4.22 40.25 0.02
C GLU A 687 -3.73 38.95 -0.65
N ILE A 688 -3.63 37.84 0.11
CA ILE A 688 -3.16 36.55 -0.40
C ILE A 688 -4.24 35.96 -1.32
N VAL A 689 -5.50 36.02 -0.93
CA VAL A 689 -6.64 35.56 -1.74
C VAL A 689 -6.70 36.33 -3.06
N VAL A 690 -6.62 37.66 -3.01
CA VAL A 690 -6.60 38.52 -4.22
C VAL A 690 -5.42 38.18 -5.12
N HIS A 691 -4.23 37.97 -4.54
CA HIS A 691 -3.03 37.59 -5.30
C HIS A 691 -3.22 36.25 -6.04
N LYS A 692 -3.79 35.26 -5.36
CA LYS A 692 -4.03 33.91 -5.91
C LYS A 692 -5.11 33.93 -6.99
N ALA A 693 -6.20 34.68 -6.79
CA ALA A 693 -7.24 34.87 -7.78
C ALA A 693 -6.70 35.51 -9.08
N LEU A 694 -5.87 36.56 -8.96
CA LEU A 694 -5.20 37.17 -10.12
C LEU A 694 -4.25 36.19 -10.83
N LEU A 695 -3.61 35.29 -10.10
CA LEU A 695 -2.73 34.26 -10.68
C LEU A 695 -3.54 33.20 -11.45
N ILE A 696 -4.70 32.80 -10.94
CA ILE A 696 -5.64 31.90 -11.62
C ILE A 696 -6.14 32.54 -12.91
N LEU A 697 -6.59 33.79 -12.87
CA LEU A 697 -7.03 34.54 -14.05
C LEU A 697 -5.91 34.72 -15.07
N LYS A 698 -4.69 34.98 -14.63
CA LYS A 698 -3.52 35.05 -15.51
C LYS A 698 -3.25 33.72 -16.24
N ASN A 699 -3.63 32.57 -15.68
CA ASN A 699 -3.48 31.26 -16.30
C ASN A 699 -4.69 30.86 -17.18
N THR A 700 -5.86 31.47 -16.96
CA THR A 700 -7.13 31.10 -17.59
C THR A 700 -7.72 32.20 -18.48
N GLY A 701 -7.11 33.38 -18.52
CA GLY A 701 -7.64 34.57 -19.19
C GLY A 701 -7.84 34.41 -20.70
N PHE A 702 -7.10 33.52 -21.36
CA PHE A 702 -7.32 33.20 -22.77
C PHE A 702 -8.69 32.52 -23.00
N ILE A 703 -9.22 31.80 -22.01
CA ILE A 703 -10.56 31.19 -22.07
C ILE A 703 -11.63 32.28 -21.96
N ILE A 704 -11.41 33.27 -21.10
CA ILE A 704 -12.30 34.42 -20.94
C ILE A 704 -12.34 35.22 -22.24
N GLU A 705 -11.18 35.47 -22.85
CA GLU A 705 -11.07 36.16 -24.14
C GLU A 705 -11.85 35.44 -25.25
N GLU A 706 -11.75 34.11 -25.31
CA GLU A 706 -12.38 33.31 -26.36
C GLU A 706 -13.88 33.10 -26.14
N LYS A 707 -14.32 32.87 -24.90
CA LYS A 707 -15.67 32.36 -24.61
C LYS A 707 -16.57 33.29 -23.78
N PHE A 708 -16.02 34.27 -23.07
CA PHE A 708 -16.75 35.09 -22.09
C PHE A 708 -16.44 36.60 -22.21
N PRO A 709 -16.74 37.23 -23.36
CA PRO A 709 -16.45 38.65 -23.61
C PRO A 709 -17.17 39.61 -22.65
N GLU A 710 -18.33 39.23 -22.13
CA GLU A 710 -19.09 39.97 -21.11
C GLU A 710 -18.33 40.02 -19.79
N ILE A 711 -17.78 38.89 -19.32
CA ILE A 711 -16.96 38.81 -18.12
C ILE A 711 -15.68 39.63 -18.29
N ARG A 712 -15.02 39.51 -19.45
CA ARG A 712 -13.83 40.32 -19.80
C ARG A 712 -14.11 41.82 -19.63
N SER A 713 -15.25 42.29 -20.12
CA SER A 713 -15.61 43.72 -20.11
C SER A 713 -15.76 44.25 -18.68
N VAL A 714 -16.35 43.45 -17.78
CA VAL A 714 -16.50 43.79 -16.34
C VAL A 714 -15.18 43.67 -15.58
N LEU A 715 -14.31 42.74 -15.98
CA LEU A 715 -13.05 42.45 -15.30
C LEU A 715 -11.94 43.49 -15.61
N ILE A 716 -11.92 44.08 -16.80
CA ILE A 716 -10.89 45.06 -17.20
C ILE A 716 -10.77 46.25 -16.22
N PRO A 717 -11.85 46.92 -15.79
CA PRO A 717 -11.78 48.00 -14.79
C PRO A 717 -11.13 47.57 -13.47
N GLU A 718 -11.49 46.39 -12.96
CA GLU A 718 -10.92 45.83 -11.71
C GLU A 718 -9.42 45.55 -11.86
N LEU A 719 -9.02 44.94 -12.98
CA LEU A 719 -7.61 44.69 -13.26
C LEU A 719 -6.82 45.99 -13.42
N LYS A 720 -7.38 47.01 -14.06
CA LYS A 720 -6.75 48.34 -14.15
C LYS A 720 -6.57 48.95 -12.76
N SER A 721 -7.58 48.87 -11.90
CA SER A 721 -7.49 49.34 -10.51
C SER A 721 -6.33 48.65 -9.78
N LYS A 722 -6.29 47.30 -9.78
CA LYS A 722 -5.21 46.54 -9.14
C LYS A 722 -3.84 46.77 -9.78
N ALA A 723 -3.76 47.04 -11.08
CA ALA A 723 -2.53 47.41 -11.78
C ALA A 723 -2.02 48.81 -11.42
N LYS A 724 -2.91 49.73 -11.06
CA LYS A 724 -2.60 51.13 -10.74
C LYS A 724 -2.23 51.35 -9.28
N SER A 725 -2.95 50.74 -8.35
CA SER A 725 -2.85 51.02 -6.91
C SER A 725 -2.66 49.79 -6.03
N GLY A 726 -2.80 48.57 -6.55
CA GLY A 726 -2.63 47.36 -5.75
C GLY A 726 -1.17 47.12 -5.34
N PRO A 727 -0.91 46.25 -4.34
CA PRO A 727 0.42 45.75 -4.03
C PRO A 727 1.16 45.25 -5.27
N ALA A 728 2.49 45.40 -5.31
CA ALA A 728 3.29 45.08 -6.49
C ALA A 728 3.04 43.66 -7.08
N GLN A 729 2.70 42.67 -6.25
CA GLN A 729 2.34 41.34 -6.73
C GLN A 729 1.01 41.34 -7.48
N HIS A 730 -0.03 42.00 -6.95
CA HIS A 730 -1.32 42.16 -7.62
C HIS A 730 -1.15 42.90 -8.93
N ALA A 731 -0.42 44.02 -8.91
CA ALA A 731 -0.21 44.86 -10.08
C ALA A 731 0.45 44.11 -11.23
N LYS A 732 1.49 43.32 -10.93
CA LYS A 732 2.12 42.41 -11.89
C LYS A 732 1.12 41.45 -12.53
N HIS A 733 0.31 40.77 -11.74
CA HIS A 733 -0.58 39.73 -12.23
C HIS A 733 -1.80 40.31 -12.95
N ALA A 734 -2.27 41.49 -12.55
CA ALA A 734 -3.30 42.23 -13.24
C ALA A 734 -2.87 42.63 -14.66
N VAL A 735 -1.68 43.22 -14.82
CA VAL A 735 -1.12 43.56 -16.16
C VAL A 735 -0.99 42.31 -17.04
N LEU A 736 -0.45 41.22 -16.48
CA LEU A 736 -0.29 39.96 -17.23
C LEU A 736 -1.62 39.28 -17.59
N THR A 737 -2.67 39.51 -16.80
CA THR A 737 -4.04 39.05 -17.10
C THR A 737 -4.64 39.88 -18.23
N ILE A 738 -4.54 41.22 -18.17
CA ILE A 738 -4.98 42.11 -19.27
C ILE A 738 -4.28 41.73 -20.58
N ASN A 739 -3.00 41.34 -20.53
CA ASN A 739 -2.28 40.89 -21.71
C ASN A 739 -2.85 39.60 -22.35
N GLN A 740 -3.62 38.78 -21.62
CA GLN A 740 -4.32 37.63 -22.21
C GLN A 740 -5.50 38.06 -23.09
N PHE A 741 -6.04 39.28 -22.91
CA PHE A 741 -7.18 39.80 -23.66
C PHE A 741 -6.73 40.43 -24.98
N THR A 742 -6.25 39.59 -25.89
CA THR A 742 -5.50 40.00 -27.09
C THR A 742 -6.23 40.99 -27.99
N SER A 743 -7.57 40.95 -28.08
CA SER A 743 -8.36 41.87 -28.91
C SER A 743 -8.45 43.29 -28.36
N VAL A 744 -8.25 43.49 -27.05
CA VAL A 744 -8.50 44.79 -26.39
C VAL A 744 -7.35 45.25 -25.49
N LYS A 745 -6.28 44.48 -25.33
CA LYS A 745 -5.21 44.73 -24.33
C LYS A 745 -4.53 46.10 -24.43
N GLU A 746 -4.40 46.67 -25.63
CA GLU A 746 -3.57 47.86 -25.85
C GLU A 746 -4.10 49.10 -25.11
N SER A 747 -5.38 49.44 -25.28
CA SER A 747 -5.98 50.63 -24.66
C SER A 747 -5.94 50.60 -23.12
N PRO A 748 -6.37 49.52 -22.42
CA PRO A 748 -6.24 49.39 -20.98
C PRO A 748 -4.79 49.49 -20.49
N LEU A 749 -3.84 48.86 -21.17
CA LEU A 749 -2.43 48.90 -20.78
C LEU A 749 -1.81 50.28 -20.98
N MET A 750 -2.16 51.00 -22.05
CA MET A 750 -1.77 52.40 -22.24
C MET A 750 -2.29 53.31 -21.13
N GLN A 751 -3.55 53.14 -20.72
CA GLN A 751 -4.12 53.92 -19.62
C GLN A 751 -3.48 53.60 -18.26
N VAL A 752 -3.04 52.36 -18.05
CA VAL A 752 -2.26 51.99 -16.85
C VAL A 752 -0.85 52.59 -16.93
N PHE A 753 -0.21 52.54 -18.10
CA PHE A 753 1.13 53.09 -18.31
C PHE A 753 1.18 54.59 -18.02
N GLU A 754 0.32 55.40 -18.63
CA GLU A 754 0.34 56.86 -18.43
C GLU A 754 0.04 57.23 -16.97
N TYR A 755 -0.89 56.53 -16.31
CA TYR A 755 -1.17 56.75 -14.89
C TYR A 755 0.05 56.42 -14.02
N CYS A 756 0.63 55.23 -14.17
CA CYS A 756 1.79 54.81 -13.38
C CYS A 756 3.02 55.67 -13.66
N LYS A 757 3.20 56.14 -14.91
CA LYS A 757 4.27 57.05 -15.31
C LYS A 757 4.11 58.41 -14.64
N GLY A 758 2.91 58.99 -14.65
CA GLY A 758 2.62 60.26 -13.95
C GLY A 758 2.91 60.15 -12.45
N ILE A 759 2.44 59.07 -11.82
CA ILE A 759 2.72 58.75 -10.41
C ILE A 759 4.23 58.63 -10.15
N ALA A 760 4.94 57.82 -10.93
CA ALA A 760 6.37 57.60 -10.73
C ALA A 760 7.23 58.86 -10.97
N CYS A 761 6.75 59.83 -11.76
CA CYS A 761 7.39 61.12 -11.98
C CYS A 761 7.05 62.17 -10.90
N THR A 762 6.12 61.89 -9.99
CA THR A 762 5.68 62.86 -8.97
C THR A 762 6.71 62.97 -7.85
N GLU A 763 7.11 64.19 -7.49
CA GLU A 763 8.03 64.42 -6.37
C GLU A 763 7.38 64.08 -5.02
N GLY A 764 8.15 63.48 -4.11
CA GLY A 764 7.66 63.12 -2.76
C GLY A 764 6.77 61.88 -2.68
N ILE A 765 6.63 61.12 -3.78
CA ILE A 765 5.87 59.87 -3.77
C ILE A 765 6.45 58.82 -2.79
N GLY A 766 5.57 58.09 -2.12
CA GLY A 766 5.95 56.96 -1.28
C GLY A 766 6.59 55.82 -2.07
N TYR A 767 7.54 55.13 -1.43
CA TYR A 767 8.26 54.02 -2.06
C TYR A 767 7.36 52.82 -2.38
N SER A 768 6.22 52.66 -1.71
CA SER A 768 5.27 51.57 -1.96
C SER A 768 4.54 51.78 -3.29
N GLU A 769 4.04 52.99 -3.51
CA GLU A 769 3.39 53.43 -4.74
C GLU A 769 4.38 53.38 -5.91
N MET A 770 5.61 53.83 -5.68
CA MET A 770 6.70 53.70 -6.64
C MET A 770 6.97 52.22 -7.00
N GLN A 771 7.01 51.32 -6.01
CA GLN A 771 7.22 49.90 -6.25
C GLN A 771 6.12 49.31 -7.17
N THR A 772 4.87 49.67 -6.93
CA THR A 772 3.73 49.25 -7.75
C THR A 772 3.82 49.81 -9.16
N ALA A 773 4.03 51.12 -9.32
CA ALA A 773 4.14 51.78 -10.61
C ALA A 773 5.26 51.18 -11.48
N LEU A 774 6.45 50.99 -10.91
CA LEU A 774 7.60 50.35 -11.59
C LEU A 774 7.30 48.90 -11.97
N THR A 775 6.55 48.18 -11.14
CA THR A 775 6.19 46.79 -11.43
C THR A 775 5.23 46.69 -12.62
N SER A 776 4.23 47.58 -12.68
CA SER A 776 3.27 47.67 -13.78
C SER A 776 3.93 48.12 -15.07
N ILE A 777 4.67 49.25 -15.04
CA ILE A 777 5.41 49.76 -16.19
C ILE A 777 6.38 48.71 -16.72
N GLY A 778 7.13 48.05 -15.85
CA GLY A 778 8.04 46.99 -16.26
C GLY A 778 7.32 45.83 -16.94
N CYS A 779 6.15 45.40 -16.44
CA CYS A 779 5.36 44.37 -17.10
C CYS A 779 4.80 44.84 -18.46
N ILE A 780 4.32 46.08 -18.55
CA ILE A 780 3.84 46.69 -19.80
C ILE A 780 4.96 46.74 -20.84
N ALA A 781 6.15 47.15 -20.42
CA ALA A 781 7.34 47.21 -21.26
C ALA A 781 7.80 45.83 -21.78
N GLU A 782 7.45 44.74 -21.09
CA GLU A 782 7.72 43.36 -21.56
C GLU A 782 6.69 42.90 -22.59
N VAL A 783 5.42 43.32 -22.49
CA VAL A 783 4.31 42.77 -23.27
C VAL A 783 3.89 43.62 -24.48
N ILE A 784 4.00 44.95 -24.41
CA ILE A 784 3.70 45.88 -25.51
C ILE A 784 4.81 46.96 -25.68
N PRO A 785 6.08 46.55 -25.86
CA PRO A 785 7.22 47.48 -25.95
C PRO A 785 7.09 48.51 -27.09
N ALA A 786 6.46 48.11 -28.21
CA ALA A 786 6.32 48.95 -29.40
C ALA A 786 5.34 50.12 -29.23
N ALA A 787 4.46 50.09 -28.22
CA ALA A 787 3.48 51.16 -27.97
C ALA A 787 4.10 52.44 -27.38
N PHE A 788 5.32 52.35 -26.81
CA PHE A 788 5.98 53.49 -26.14
C PHE A 788 7.43 53.68 -26.60
N PRO A 789 7.68 53.88 -27.90
CA PRO A 789 9.03 54.08 -28.42
C PRO A 789 9.62 55.38 -27.85
N GLY A 790 10.86 55.34 -27.39
CA GLY A 790 11.56 56.48 -26.78
C GLY A 790 11.10 56.85 -25.36
N GLN A 791 9.79 56.87 -25.07
CA GLN A 791 9.25 57.22 -23.75
C GLN A 791 9.74 56.27 -22.64
N LEU A 792 9.71 54.95 -22.91
CA LEU A 792 10.22 53.95 -21.97
C LEU A 792 11.71 54.15 -21.70
N ARG A 793 12.49 54.46 -22.73
CA ARG A 793 13.93 54.68 -22.58
C ARG A 793 14.23 55.88 -21.71
N TYR A 794 13.56 57.01 -21.97
CA TYR A 794 13.67 58.20 -21.14
C TYR A 794 13.27 57.88 -19.70
N PHE A 795 12.12 57.23 -19.49
CA PHE A 795 11.65 56.84 -18.16
C PHE A 795 12.65 55.96 -17.40
N ILE A 796 13.24 54.96 -18.06
CA ILE A 796 14.27 54.11 -17.45
C ILE A 796 15.48 54.94 -17.03
N ALA A 797 15.97 55.85 -17.89
CA ALA A 797 17.14 56.66 -17.57
C ALA A 797 16.86 57.72 -16.48
N SER A 798 15.79 58.50 -16.62
CA SER A 798 15.49 59.66 -15.78
C SER A 798 14.83 59.29 -14.45
N VAL A 799 13.95 58.30 -14.43
CA VAL A 799 13.21 57.90 -13.24
C VAL A 799 13.87 56.67 -12.61
N VAL A 800 13.94 55.55 -13.34
CA VAL A 800 14.39 54.28 -12.73
C VAL A 800 15.85 54.33 -12.31
N VAL A 801 16.75 54.77 -13.17
CA VAL A 801 18.19 54.83 -12.84
C VAL A 801 18.48 56.01 -11.91
N LYS A 802 18.16 57.24 -12.33
CA LYS A 802 18.56 58.46 -11.59
C LYS A 802 17.77 58.67 -10.29
N GLN A 803 16.44 58.52 -10.29
CA GLN A 803 15.60 58.84 -9.13
C GLN A 803 15.38 57.66 -8.17
N VAL A 804 15.43 56.41 -8.65
CA VAL A 804 15.15 55.22 -7.82
C VAL A 804 16.42 54.47 -7.44
N ILE A 805 17.26 54.11 -8.42
CA ILE A 805 18.45 53.27 -8.17
C ILE A 805 19.61 54.09 -7.57
N MET A 806 19.91 55.27 -8.12
CA MET A 806 21.03 56.13 -7.69
C MET A 806 20.71 57.03 -6.49
N LYS A 807 19.43 57.28 -6.22
CA LYS A 807 19.02 58.07 -5.04
C LYS A 807 19.16 57.21 -3.78
N THR A 808 19.74 57.79 -2.74
CA THR A 808 19.86 57.16 -1.42
C THR A 808 19.07 58.02 -0.43
N GLY A 809 18.11 57.41 0.28
CA GLY A 809 17.29 58.12 1.27
C GLY A 809 18.11 58.72 2.41
N ASN A 810 17.56 59.73 3.09
CA ASN A 810 18.11 60.24 4.36
C ASN A 810 17.95 59.17 5.45
N LYS A 811 18.82 59.18 6.47
CA LYS A 811 18.80 58.21 7.61
C LYS A 811 17.46 58.09 8.35
N SER A 812 16.51 59.01 8.13
CA SER A 812 15.15 59.00 8.69
C SER A 812 14.21 58.00 8.00
N ASP A 813 14.37 57.75 6.70
CA ASP A 813 13.45 56.88 5.92
C ASP A 813 13.81 55.39 6.04
N THR A 814 15.02 55.08 6.50
CA THR A 814 15.50 53.73 6.80
C THR A 814 15.09 53.24 8.19
N ALA A 815 14.49 54.10 9.02
CA ALA A 815 14.16 53.84 10.43
C ALA A 815 12.82 53.11 10.69
N SER A 816 12.02 52.81 9.66
CA SER A 816 10.65 52.29 9.88
C SER A 816 10.53 50.79 10.22
N THR A 817 11.63 50.03 10.25
CA THR A 817 11.58 48.63 10.73
C THR A 817 11.85 48.54 12.22
N LYS A 818 10.80 48.71 13.05
CA LYS A 818 10.82 48.40 14.48
C LYS A 818 11.38 46.98 14.70
N GLY A 819 12.44 46.84 15.51
CA GLY A 819 12.94 45.53 15.99
C GLY A 819 14.21 44.97 15.34
N ARG A 820 14.85 45.65 14.38
CA ARG A 820 16.09 45.14 13.75
C ARG A 820 17.34 45.40 14.57
N LYS A 821 18.18 44.37 14.73
CA LYS A 821 19.56 44.52 15.23
C LYS A 821 20.42 45.16 14.14
N LYS A 822 21.20 46.18 14.48
CA LYS A 822 22.05 46.96 13.56
C LYS A 822 23.04 46.10 12.74
N GLU A 823 23.40 44.93 13.23
CA GLU A 823 24.38 44.00 12.62
C GLU A 823 23.77 42.89 11.77
N GLN A 824 22.44 42.79 11.70
CA GLN A 824 21.76 41.71 10.98
C GLN A 824 22.06 41.77 9.46
N THR A 825 22.53 40.66 8.90
CA THR A 825 22.97 40.54 7.49
C THR A 825 21.92 39.97 6.54
N TRP A 826 20.81 39.44 7.06
CA TRP A 826 19.66 38.94 6.31
C TRP A 826 18.35 39.19 7.04
N CYS A 827 17.28 39.44 6.29
CA CYS A 827 15.93 39.66 6.81
C CYS A 827 14.87 39.00 5.91
N GLU A 828 13.66 38.81 6.43
CA GLU A 828 12.54 38.30 5.63
C GLU A 828 12.03 39.35 4.63
N LYS A 829 11.38 38.91 3.55
CA LYS A 829 10.96 39.81 2.46
C LYS A 829 10.01 40.93 2.90
N VAL A 830 9.18 40.64 3.90
CA VAL A 830 8.22 41.61 4.45
C VAL A 830 8.96 42.75 5.15
N GLU A 831 10.10 42.44 5.76
CA GLU A 831 10.90 43.38 6.55
C GLU A 831 11.76 44.29 5.66
N ILE A 832 12.12 43.89 4.43
CA ILE A 832 12.92 44.71 3.50
C ILE A 832 12.35 46.13 3.43
N SER A 833 13.22 47.14 3.55
CA SER A 833 12.80 48.54 3.52
C SER A 833 12.03 48.88 2.25
N SER A 834 11.06 49.78 2.34
CA SER A 834 10.26 50.20 1.18
C SER A 834 11.13 50.78 0.06
N GLU A 835 12.18 51.53 0.41
CA GLU A 835 13.19 52.03 -0.53
C GLU A 835 13.86 50.86 -1.29
N SER A 836 14.38 49.86 -0.57
CA SER A 836 15.03 48.70 -1.19
C SER A 836 14.07 47.86 -2.02
N LYS A 837 12.79 47.75 -1.60
CA LYS A 837 11.73 47.13 -2.40
C LYS A 837 11.48 47.88 -3.71
N ALA A 838 11.49 49.22 -3.70
CA ALA A 838 11.39 50.05 -4.90
C ALA A 838 12.62 49.89 -5.81
N LYS A 839 13.84 49.89 -5.27
CA LYS A 839 15.09 49.60 -6.02
C LYS A 839 15.05 48.21 -6.68
N ILE A 840 14.57 47.19 -5.96
CA ILE A 840 14.34 45.84 -6.49
C ILE A 840 13.32 45.85 -7.63
N ALA A 841 12.23 46.62 -7.53
CA ALA A 841 11.25 46.77 -8.60
C ALA A 841 11.84 47.49 -9.82
N GLY A 842 12.65 48.53 -9.61
CA GLY A 842 13.39 49.24 -10.67
C GLY A 842 14.33 48.32 -11.45
N MET A 843 15.16 47.52 -10.75
CA MET A 843 16.01 46.51 -11.39
C MET A 843 15.21 45.50 -12.22
N LYS A 844 14.06 45.06 -11.74
CA LYS A 844 13.17 44.16 -12.49
C LYS A 844 12.52 44.87 -13.69
N CYS A 845 12.16 46.14 -13.56
CA CYS A 845 11.59 46.96 -14.62
C CYS A 845 12.58 47.07 -15.79
N MET A 846 13.86 47.39 -15.52
CA MET A 846 14.90 47.43 -16.54
C MET A 846 15.05 46.10 -17.29
N VAL A 847 15.14 44.98 -16.58
CA VAL A 847 15.28 43.66 -17.22
C VAL A 847 14.07 43.27 -18.07
N ARG A 848 12.86 43.62 -17.61
CA ARG A 848 11.63 43.35 -18.37
C ARG A 848 11.52 44.22 -19.61
N TRP A 849 11.90 45.48 -19.51
CA TRP A 849 12.03 46.37 -20.66
C TRP A 849 13.04 45.84 -21.68
N LEU A 850 14.22 45.37 -21.24
CA LEU A 850 15.20 44.73 -22.13
C LEU A 850 14.66 43.47 -22.81
N ARG A 851 13.78 42.70 -22.15
CA ARG A 851 13.11 41.56 -22.78
C ARG A 851 12.12 41.99 -23.86
N GLY A 852 11.38 43.07 -23.66
CA GLY A 852 10.54 43.64 -24.70
C GLY A 852 11.33 44.26 -25.84
N LEU A 853 12.51 44.83 -25.53
CA LEU A 853 13.39 45.47 -26.51
C LEU A 853 14.31 44.48 -27.25
N SER A 854 14.38 43.20 -26.87
CA SER A 854 15.48 42.29 -27.27
C SER A 854 15.71 42.20 -28.78
N SER A 855 14.66 42.34 -29.59
CA SER A 855 14.75 42.31 -31.05
C SER A 855 15.18 43.64 -31.69
N ASN A 856 15.18 44.76 -30.95
CA ASN A 856 15.35 46.14 -31.43
C ASN A 856 16.29 46.99 -30.54
N ASP A 857 17.25 46.40 -29.81
CA ASP A 857 18.22 47.16 -28.98
C ASP A 857 19.37 47.75 -29.81
N THR A 858 19.05 48.75 -30.64
CA THR A 858 20.02 49.43 -31.50
C THR A 858 20.99 50.35 -30.75
N GLU A 859 20.65 50.73 -29.51
CA GLU A 859 21.34 51.78 -28.76
C GLU A 859 22.20 51.27 -27.58
N GLY A 860 22.42 49.95 -27.54
CA GLY A 860 23.25 49.30 -26.53
C GLY A 860 22.72 49.43 -25.09
N CYS A 861 21.40 49.43 -24.91
CA CYS A 861 20.75 49.59 -23.62
C CYS A 861 21.08 48.43 -22.67
N CYS A 862 21.20 47.21 -23.20
CA CYS A 862 21.61 46.04 -22.45
C CYS A 862 22.99 46.23 -21.80
N GLY A 863 23.99 46.70 -22.56
CA GLY A 863 25.35 46.92 -22.04
C GLY A 863 25.42 47.98 -20.94
N LYS A 864 24.60 49.04 -21.01
CA LYS A 864 24.48 50.07 -19.95
C LYS A 864 23.85 49.48 -18.68
N THR A 865 22.77 48.72 -18.85
CA THR A 865 22.05 48.08 -17.73
C THR A 865 22.91 47.01 -17.05
N LEU A 866 23.64 46.20 -17.83
CA LEU A 866 24.57 45.21 -17.30
C LEU A 866 25.62 45.89 -16.42
N ARG A 867 26.33 46.90 -16.93
CA ARG A 867 27.33 47.65 -16.15
C ARG A 867 26.78 48.16 -14.81
N LEU A 868 25.57 48.72 -14.80
CA LEU A 868 24.92 49.17 -13.57
C LEU A 868 24.70 48.02 -12.57
N LEU A 869 24.21 46.86 -13.04
CA LEU A 869 24.01 45.68 -12.20
C LEU A 869 25.34 45.09 -11.70
N GLN A 870 26.39 45.12 -12.53
CA GLN A 870 27.73 44.69 -12.16
C GLN A 870 28.33 45.59 -11.08
N HIS A 871 28.20 46.92 -11.23
CA HIS A 871 28.59 47.86 -10.17
C HIS A 871 27.83 47.64 -8.86
N MET A 872 26.54 47.27 -8.92
CA MET A 872 25.77 46.90 -7.72
C MET A 872 26.33 45.65 -7.04
N LEU A 873 26.80 44.65 -7.81
CA LEU A 873 27.45 43.45 -7.27
C LEU A 873 28.82 43.75 -6.68
N HIS A 874 29.65 44.53 -7.39
CA HIS A 874 30.99 44.90 -6.96
C HIS A 874 31.00 45.79 -5.70
N ASN A 875 29.99 46.64 -5.53
CA ASN A 875 29.85 47.53 -4.36
C ASN A 875 28.99 46.93 -3.25
N ASP A 876 28.95 45.60 -3.16
CA ASP A 876 28.25 44.84 -2.13
C ASP A 876 26.74 45.17 -1.94
N GLY A 877 26.08 45.73 -2.96
CA GLY A 877 24.66 46.12 -2.92
C GLY A 877 24.41 47.58 -2.51
N ASP A 878 25.46 48.34 -2.18
CA ASP A 878 25.40 49.80 -2.02
C ASP A 878 26.08 50.48 -3.21
N LEU A 879 25.31 50.69 -4.28
CA LEU A 879 25.80 51.23 -5.55
C LEU A 879 26.63 52.51 -5.39
N MET A 880 26.21 53.42 -4.51
CA MET A 880 26.83 54.74 -4.31
C MET A 880 27.85 54.75 -3.16
N LYS A 881 28.03 53.64 -2.44
CA LYS A 881 28.89 53.50 -1.25
C LYS A 881 28.61 54.57 -0.19
N CYS A 882 27.35 54.96 -0.02
CA CYS A 882 26.96 56.00 0.94
C CYS A 882 26.92 55.50 2.39
N GLY A 883 26.88 54.18 2.62
CA GLY A 883 26.80 53.58 3.95
C GLY A 883 25.43 53.73 4.64
N ASN A 884 24.41 54.19 3.90
CA ASN A 884 23.07 54.45 4.43
C ASN A 884 22.11 53.24 4.28
N ILE A 885 22.49 52.22 3.51
CA ILE A 885 21.67 51.01 3.29
C ILE A 885 22.04 49.97 4.36
N SER A 886 21.04 49.31 4.94
CA SER A 886 21.28 48.25 5.92
C SER A 886 21.99 47.05 5.30
N LYS A 887 22.82 46.33 6.08
CA LYS A 887 23.51 45.11 5.63
C LYS A 887 22.54 44.06 5.09
N ALA A 888 21.38 43.90 5.73
CA ALA A 888 20.33 42.99 5.27
C ALA A 888 19.75 43.39 3.92
N ASP A 889 19.46 44.67 3.70
CA ASP A 889 18.96 45.16 2.42
C ASP A 889 20.01 45.07 1.30
N MET A 890 21.28 45.37 1.61
CA MET A 890 22.42 45.16 0.70
C MET A 890 22.48 43.72 0.18
N SER A 891 22.30 42.72 1.06
CA SER A 891 22.24 41.31 0.67
C SER A 891 21.10 41.01 -0.31
N HIS A 892 19.92 41.59 -0.11
CA HIS A 892 18.80 41.45 -1.05
C HIS A 892 19.03 42.17 -2.39
N LEU A 893 19.70 43.33 -2.37
CA LEU A 893 20.05 44.09 -3.57
C LEU A 893 21.09 43.35 -4.42
N ARG A 894 22.17 42.83 -3.81
CA ARG A 894 23.15 41.96 -4.50
C ARG A 894 22.48 40.75 -5.12
N LEU A 895 21.70 40.01 -4.34
CA LEU A 895 20.98 38.83 -4.81
C LEU A 895 20.02 39.17 -5.96
N GLN A 896 19.34 40.32 -5.89
CA GLN A 896 18.45 40.74 -6.96
C GLN A 896 19.20 41.17 -8.22
N ALA A 897 20.34 41.86 -8.09
CA ALA A 897 21.19 42.22 -9.22
C ALA A 897 21.68 40.98 -9.97
N ALA A 898 22.20 39.99 -9.25
CA ALA A 898 22.64 38.72 -9.83
C ALA A 898 21.49 37.96 -10.51
N ARG A 899 20.30 37.96 -9.91
CA ARG A 899 19.10 37.38 -10.54
C ARG A 899 18.67 38.13 -11.80
N CYS A 900 18.88 39.43 -11.87
CA CYS A 900 18.65 40.23 -13.07
C CYS A 900 19.66 39.88 -14.16
N VAL A 901 20.95 39.76 -13.82
CA VAL A 901 22.00 39.32 -14.75
C VAL A 901 21.70 37.92 -15.31
N LEU A 902 21.34 36.93 -14.46
CA LEU A 902 20.94 35.59 -14.92
C LEU A 902 19.73 35.62 -15.87
N LYS A 903 18.79 36.55 -15.66
CA LYS A 903 17.63 36.71 -16.54
C LYS A 903 17.99 37.34 -17.88
N ILE A 904 18.91 38.30 -17.90
CA ILE A 904 19.47 38.87 -19.13
C ILE A 904 20.24 37.79 -19.89
N ALA A 905 21.01 36.96 -19.18
CA ALA A 905 21.74 35.84 -19.76
C ALA A 905 20.87 34.79 -20.46
N GLY A 906 19.57 34.76 -20.13
CA GLY A 906 18.59 33.90 -20.79
C GLY A 906 17.95 34.49 -22.05
N ILE A 907 18.23 35.76 -22.38
CA ILE A 907 17.76 36.42 -23.60
C ILE A 907 18.77 36.07 -24.71
N LYS A 908 18.30 35.45 -25.79
CA LYS A 908 19.18 34.85 -26.81
C LYS A 908 19.97 35.91 -27.56
N GLU A 909 19.34 37.04 -27.82
CA GLU A 909 19.84 38.18 -28.58
C GLU A 909 21.01 38.87 -27.87
N TYR A 910 21.08 38.78 -26.53
CA TYR A 910 22.13 39.42 -25.73
C TYR A 910 23.31 38.50 -25.38
N ARG A 911 23.34 37.25 -25.87
CA ARG A 911 24.40 36.29 -25.53
C ARG A 911 25.81 36.81 -25.82
N ASN A 912 25.99 37.51 -26.94
CA ASN A 912 27.29 38.03 -27.36
C ASN A 912 27.76 39.24 -26.53
N ILE A 913 26.86 39.88 -25.77
CA ILE A 913 27.16 41.04 -24.93
C ILE A 913 27.73 40.59 -23.57
N LEU A 914 27.47 39.34 -23.17
CA LEU A 914 27.91 38.80 -21.88
C LEU A 914 29.39 38.45 -21.93
N LYS A 915 30.21 39.35 -21.39
CA LYS A 915 31.65 39.13 -21.24
C LYS A 915 31.94 38.10 -20.13
N PRO A 916 33.09 37.39 -20.18
CA PRO A 916 33.48 36.42 -19.15
C PRO A 916 33.52 36.97 -17.71
N VAL A 917 33.76 38.26 -17.53
CA VAL A 917 33.70 38.96 -16.23
C VAL A 917 32.35 38.75 -15.52
N VAL A 918 31.25 38.64 -16.28
CA VAL A 918 29.92 38.36 -15.73
C VAL A 918 29.89 37.02 -15.00
N HIS A 919 30.60 36.01 -15.51
CA HIS A 919 30.69 34.70 -14.87
C HIS A 919 31.48 34.77 -13.56
N GLN A 920 32.55 35.57 -13.51
CA GLN A 920 33.36 35.77 -12.30
C GLN A 920 32.54 36.42 -11.19
N GLU A 921 31.88 37.55 -11.48
CA GLU A 921 31.06 38.28 -10.51
C GLU A 921 29.94 37.41 -9.93
N LEU A 922 29.30 36.60 -10.79
CA LEU A 922 28.25 35.67 -10.36
C LEU A 922 28.81 34.46 -9.61
N ALA A 923 30.02 34.00 -9.92
CA ALA A 923 30.66 32.90 -9.21
C ALA A 923 30.90 33.25 -7.74
N MET A 924 31.28 34.50 -7.45
CA MET A 924 31.50 34.98 -6.09
C MET A 924 30.25 34.86 -5.20
N LEU A 925 29.04 34.94 -5.78
CA LEU A 925 27.80 34.80 -5.02
C LEU A 925 27.52 33.37 -4.52
N ILE A 926 28.17 32.36 -5.10
CA ILE A 926 28.10 30.99 -4.57
C ILE A 926 28.77 30.92 -3.19
N ASN A 927 29.74 31.80 -2.94
CA ASN A 927 30.45 31.94 -1.69
C ASN A 927 30.16 33.28 -0.98
N ASP A 928 29.00 33.90 -1.24
CA ASP A 928 28.57 35.13 -0.54
C ASP A 928 28.61 34.91 0.99
N PRO A 929 29.03 35.92 1.79
CA PRO A 929 29.10 35.80 3.25
C PRO A 929 27.75 35.43 3.89
N VAL A 930 26.63 35.70 3.22
CA VAL A 930 25.28 35.39 3.71
C VAL A 930 24.78 34.06 3.13
N LEU A 931 24.53 33.07 4.00
CA LEU A 931 24.08 31.73 3.61
C LEU A 931 22.81 31.74 2.77
N GLU A 932 21.87 32.63 3.04
CA GLU A 932 20.60 32.76 2.34
C GLU A 932 20.79 33.26 0.90
N VAL A 933 21.74 34.16 0.66
CA VAL A 933 22.13 34.61 -0.68
C VAL A 933 22.66 33.41 -1.48
N ARG A 934 23.62 32.66 -0.90
CA ARG A 934 24.19 31.45 -1.50
C ARG A 934 23.12 30.42 -1.86
N LYS A 935 22.24 30.10 -0.89
CA LYS A 935 21.11 29.17 -1.05
C LYS A 935 20.18 29.59 -2.18
N ILE A 936 19.71 30.84 -2.17
CA ILE A 936 18.72 31.30 -3.14
C ILE A 936 19.35 31.43 -4.52
N PHE A 937 20.56 31.96 -4.62
CA PHE A 937 21.27 32.12 -5.89
C PHE A 937 21.57 30.76 -6.53
N LEU A 938 22.15 29.81 -5.80
CA LEU A 938 22.47 28.47 -6.31
C LEU A 938 21.22 27.75 -6.85
N ASN A 939 20.10 27.82 -6.14
CA ASN A 939 18.84 27.22 -6.62
C ASN A 939 18.31 27.92 -7.89
N LYS A 940 18.52 29.25 -8.04
CA LYS A 940 18.13 29.97 -9.25
C LYS A 940 19.02 29.64 -10.44
N LEU A 941 20.33 29.56 -10.22
CA LEU A 941 21.31 29.10 -11.20
C LEU A 941 20.94 27.68 -11.68
N TYR A 942 20.75 26.75 -10.75
CA TYR A 942 20.29 25.38 -11.05
C TYR A 942 19.04 25.38 -11.92
N CYS A 943 17.98 26.09 -11.52
CA CYS A 943 16.73 26.13 -12.29
C CYS A 943 16.93 26.66 -13.71
N ALA A 944 17.77 27.69 -13.89
CA ALA A 944 18.02 28.31 -15.19
C ALA A 944 18.82 27.37 -16.11
N VAL A 945 19.89 26.74 -15.61
CA VAL A 945 20.69 25.77 -16.37
C VAL A 945 19.87 24.51 -16.67
N PHE A 946 19.22 23.94 -15.65
CA PHE A 946 18.43 22.72 -15.80
C PHE A 946 17.30 22.90 -16.81
N ARG A 947 16.66 24.07 -16.90
CA ARG A 947 15.61 24.36 -17.89
C ARG A 947 16.14 24.79 -19.26
N LEU A 948 17.45 24.74 -19.49
CA LEU A 948 18.11 25.20 -20.72
C LEU A 948 17.80 26.67 -21.07
N GLN A 949 17.56 27.50 -20.04
CA GLN A 949 17.24 28.92 -20.22
C GLN A 949 18.48 29.77 -20.43
N ILE A 950 19.62 29.36 -19.88
CA ILE A 950 20.92 30.04 -20.01
C ILE A 950 21.96 29.11 -20.63
N SER A 951 23.07 29.68 -21.10
CA SER A 951 24.18 28.92 -21.70
C SER A 951 24.79 27.91 -20.71
N LEU A 952 25.35 26.82 -21.24
CA LEU A 952 26.08 25.83 -20.45
C LEU A 952 27.34 26.43 -19.79
N SER A 953 27.87 27.54 -20.29
CA SER A 953 28.99 28.24 -19.65
C SER A 953 28.75 28.57 -18.17
N PHE A 954 27.49 28.78 -17.79
CA PHE A 954 27.09 29.04 -16.40
C PHE A 954 27.16 27.80 -15.50
N LEU A 955 27.29 26.60 -16.07
CA LEU A 955 27.51 25.36 -15.31
C LEU A 955 28.87 25.39 -14.59
N ALA A 956 29.86 26.08 -15.15
CA ALA A 956 31.19 26.19 -14.55
C ALA A 956 31.16 26.85 -13.16
N LEU A 957 30.20 27.73 -12.88
CA LEU A 957 30.04 28.36 -11.56
C LEU A 957 29.86 27.32 -10.44
N PHE A 958 29.29 26.14 -10.73
CA PHE A 958 29.12 25.10 -9.72
C PHE A 958 30.44 24.60 -9.12
N SER A 959 31.60 24.85 -9.75
CA SER A 959 32.91 24.51 -9.19
C SER A 959 33.13 25.13 -7.80
N PHE A 960 32.60 26.34 -7.58
CA PHE A 960 32.73 27.07 -6.32
C PHE A 960 31.92 26.45 -5.17
N VAL A 961 30.97 25.55 -5.45
CA VAL A 961 30.24 24.80 -4.41
C VAL A 961 31.19 23.96 -3.55
N SER A 962 32.32 23.51 -4.11
CA SER A 962 33.37 22.81 -3.34
C SER A 962 33.85 23.59 -2.11
N GLN A 963 33.79 24.93 -2.18
CA GLN A 963 34.25 25.85 -1.13
C GLN A 963 33.14 26.20 -0.13
N GLU A 964 31.94 25.64 -0.27
CA GLU A 964 30.81 25.89 0.61
C GLU A 964 31.13 25.46 2.05
N THR A 965 31.13 26.40 2.99
CA THR A 965 31.47 26.17 4.40
C THR A 965 30.43 25.32 5.16
N VAL A 966 29.16 25.35 4.74
CA VAL A 966 28.08 24.60 5.39
C VAL A 966 27.88 23.25 4.70
N LYS A 967 28.24 22.16 5.39
CA LYS A 967 28.18 20.77 4.85
C LYS A 967 26.86 20.44 4.15
N VAL A 968 25.72 20.71 4.79
CA VAL A 968 24.40 20.43 4.22
C VAL A 968 24.16 21.17 2.89
N GLN A 969 24.63 22.42 2.81
CA GLN A 969 24.49 23.22 1.59
C GLN A 969 25.42 22.73 0.48
N ARG A 970 26.63 22.27 0.83
CA ARG A 970 27.60 21.66 -0.09
C ARG A 970 27.02 20.39 -0.72
N GLU A 971 26.47 19.51 0.11
CA GLU A 971 25.80 18.28 -0.32
C GLU A 971 24.59 18.57 -1.21
N HIS A 972 23.78 19.57 -0.87
CA HIS A 972 22.68 20.03 -1.72
C HIS A 972 23.17 20.51 -3.09
N GLY A 973 24.21 21.36 -3.13
CA GLY A 973 24.81 21.83 -4.37
C GLY A 973 25.39 20.71 -5.24
N ALA A 974 26.07 19.74 -4.62
CA ALA A 974 26.55 18.53 -5.30
C ALA A 974 25.40 17.70 -5.90
N SER A 975 24.29 17.54 -5.16
CA SER A 975 23.09 16.87 -5.66
C SER A 975 22.49 17.59 -6.87
N LEU A 976 22.39 18.92 -6.82
CA LEU A 976 21.89 19.74 -7.93
C LEU A 976 22.77 19.62 -9.18
N TYR A 977 24.09 19.67 -9.03
CA TYR A 977 25.04 19.51 -10.12
C TYR A 977 24.90 18.12 -10.78
N ASN A 978 24.88 17.05 -9.98
CA ASN A 978 24.66 15.69 -10.48
C ASN A 978 23.37 15.57 -11.30
N LYS A 979 22.25 16.15 -10.83
CA LYS A 979 20.98 16.17 -11.57
C LYS A 979 21.10 16.88 -12.92
N ILE A 980 21.88 17.96 -13.02
CA ILE A 980 22.14 18.64 -14.29
C ILE A 980 22.92 17.71 -15.23
N ILE A 981 24.01 17.10 -14.75
CA ILE A 981 24.84 16.20 -15.56
C ILE A 981 24.01 15.04 -16.10
N THR A 982 23.24 14.35 -15.25
CA THR A 982 22.34 13.26 -15.70
C THR A 982 21.37 13.74 -16.78
N ARG A 983 20.75 14.91 -16.62
CA ARG A 983 19.85 15.48 -17.63
C ARG A 983 20.54 15.72 -18.96
N PHE A 984 21.73 16.33 -18.98
CA PHE A 984 22.45 16.58 -20.23
C PHE A 984 22.89 15.27 -20.91
N ARG A 985 23.29 14.25 -20.12
CA ARG A 985 23.57 12.91 -20.66
C ARG A 985 22.34 12.27 -21.30
N ASP A 986 21.16 12.42 -20.71
CA ASP A 986 19.92 11.91 -21.28
C ASP A 986 19.50 12.68 -22.55
N LEU A 987 19.68 14.00 -22.57
CA LEU A 987 19.46 14.80 -23.78
C LEU A 987 20.40 14.41 -24.91
N LYS A 988 21.68 14.11 -24.62
CA LYS A 988 22.62 13.55 -25.59
C LYS A 988 22.09 12.25 -26.18
N LYS A 989 21.66 11.30 -25.34
CA LYS A 989 21.10 10.02 -25.82
C LYS A 989 19.90 10.25 -26.73
N GLN A 990 19.00 11.16 -26.36
CA GLN A 990 17.84 11.53 -27.18
C GLN A 990 18.24 12.18 -28.52
N ALA A 991 19.26 13.03 -28.51
CA ALA A 991 19.76 13.70 -29.70
C ALA A 991 20.43 12.72 -30.68
N ILE A 992 21.22 11.76 -30.17
CA ILE A 992 21.80 10.67 -30.95
C ILE A 992 20.68 9.82 -31.58
N MET A 993 19.65 9.46 -30.81
CA MET A 993 18.48 8.73 -31.35
C MET A 993 17.72 9.52 -32.42
N ARG A 994 17.82 10.86 -32.42
CA ARG A 994 17.18 11.75 -33.39
C ARG A 994 18.11 12.18 -34.53
N ASN A 995 19.32 11.62 -34.64
CA ASN A 995 20.34 11.99 -35.62
C ASN A 995 20.61 13.51 -35.67
N LEU A 996 20.56 14.19 -34.52
CA LEU A 996 20.91 15.60 -34.45
C LEU A 996 22.44 15.78 -34.50
N MET A 997 22.91 16.65 -35.39
CA MET A 997 24.32 17.03 -35.46
C MET A 997 24.71 17.88 -34.24
N ASN A 998 25.85 17.57 -33.63
CA ASN A 998 26.45 18.28 -32.48
C ASN A 998 25.55 18.41 -31.23
N PRO A 999 25.27 17.30 -30.53
CA PRO A 999 24.58 17.37 -29.24
C PRO A 999 25.39 18.15 -28.20
N VAL A 1000 24.71 18.98 -27.38
CA VAL A 1000 25.33 19.75 -26.30
C VAL A 1000 25.90 18.80 -25.24
N MET A 1001 27.20 18.91 -24.96
CA MET A 1001 27.91 18.08 -24.00
C MET A 1001 28.13 18.85 -22.70
N PRO A 1002 27.96 18.23 -21.51
CA PRO A 1002 28.30 18.91 -20.26
C PRO A 1002 29.80 19.28 -20.18
N GLU A 1003 30.67 18.59 -20.93
CA GLU A 1003 32.09 18.92 -21.06
C GLU A 1003 32.36 20.26 -21.78
N ASP A 1004 31.40 20.82 -22.52
CA ASP A 1004 31.58 22.09 -23.24
C ASP A 1004 31.74 23.29 -22.30
N MET A 1005 31.56 23.11 -20.99
CA MET A 1005 31.77 24.15 -19.97
C MET A 1005 33.22 24.26 -19.47
N LEU A 1006 34.08 23.29 -19.78
CA LEU A 1006 35.47 23.26 -19.30
C LEU A 1006 36.31 24.49 -19.67
N PRO A 1007 36.17 25.14 -20.86
CA PRO A 1007 36.85 26.40 -21.14
C PRO A 1007 36.54 27.48 -20.10
N TYR A 1008 35.27 27.60 -19.71
CA TYR A 1008 34.81 28.58 -18.73
C TYR A 1008 35.27 28.22 -17.31
N LEU A 1009 35.34 26.93 -16.97
CA LEU A 1009 35.92 26.47 -15.71
C LEU A 1009 37.37 26.93 -15.57
N ILE A 1010 38.21 26.65 -16.56
CA ILE A 1010 39.63 27.02 -16.50
C ILE A 1010 39.79 28.54 -16.43
N TYR A 1011 39.01 29.28 -17.23
CA TYR A 1011 39.01 30.73 -17.16
C TYR A 1011 38.65 31.26 -15.76
N LEU A 1012 37.61 30.72 -15.13
CA LEU A 1012 37.21 31.11 -13.77
C LEU A 1012 38.28 30.79 -12.73
N MET A 1013 38.94 29.63 -12.84
CA MET A 1013 40.01 29.25 -11.89
C MET A 1013 41.26 30.09 -12.07
N ALA A 1014 41.62 30.44 -13.31
CA ALA A 1014 42.78 31.29 -13.60
C ALA A 1014 42.60 32.74 -13.15
N ASN A 1015 41.36 33.20 -13.00
CA ASN A 1015 41.01 34.56 -12.60
C ASN A 1015 40.29 34.60 -11.24
N ASP A 1016 40.41 33.55 -10.42
CA ASP A 1016 39.86 33.54 -9.07
C ASP A 1016 40.62 34.58 -8.22
N PRO A 1017 39.94 35.51 -7.51
CA PRO A 1017 40.62 36.53 -6.71
C PRO A 1017 41.57 35.99 -5.64
N ASP A 1018 41.34 34.75 -5.18
CA ASP A 1018 42.17 34.06 -4.19
C ASP A 1018 43.29 33.23 -4.83
N PHE A 1019 43.37 33.19 -6.17
CA PHE A 1019 44.48 32.61 -6.90
C PHE A 1019 45.63 33.61 -7.07
N VAL A 1020 46.64 33.47 -6.21
CA VAL A 1020 47.92 34.16 -6.38
C VAL A 1020 48.91 33.21 -7.07
N GLU A 1021 49.34 33.59 -8.28
CA GLU A 1021 50.27 32.82 -9.11
C GLU A 1021 51.59 32.57 -8.35
N GLY A 1022 52.02 31.30 -8.28
CA GLY A 1022 53.36 30.91 -7.82
C GLY A 1022 53.64 30.88 -6.30
N ILE A 1023 52.72 31.26 -5.40
CA ILE A 1023 53.10 31.54 -4.00
C ILE A 1023 52.46 30.64 -2.92
N SER A 1024 51.29 30.03 -3.13
CA SER A 1024 50.59 29.30 -2.05
C SER A 1024 50.12 27.89 -2.43
N ARG A 1025 50.63 26.86 -1.74
CA ARG A 1025 50.08 25.49 -1.81
C ARG A 1025 48.59 25.44 -1.44
N LYS A 1026 48.12 26.37 -0.59
CA LYS A 1026 46.71 26.45 -0.17
C LYS A 1026 45.80 26.96 -1.29
N SER A 1027 46.22 27.95 -2.09
CA SER A 1027 45.41 28.45 -3.22
C SER A 1027 45.32 27.40 -4.34
N LEU A 1028 46.41 26.69 -4.64
CA LEU A 1028 46.40 25.59 -5.61
C LEU A 1028 45.55 24.40 -5.13
N ALA A 1029 45.58 24.06 -3.84
CA ALA A 1029 44.71 23.03 -3.28
C ALA A 1029 43.23 23.39 -3.43
N ARG A 1030 42.86 24.65 -3.16
CA ARG A 1030 41.50 25.14 -3.40
C ARG A 1030 41.06 25.01 -4.86
N ILE A 1031 41.89 25.43 -5.81
CA ILE A 1031 41.59 25.30 -7.25
C ILE A 1031 41.42 23.83 -7.64
N LYS A 1032 42.29 22.95 -7.12
CA LYS A 1032 42.18 21.51 -7.32
C LYS A 1032 40.81 21.00 -6.86
N ASP A 1033 40.35 21.40 -5.68
CA ASP A 1033 39.04 20.98 -5.15
C ASP A 1033 37.88 21.45 -6.03
N CYS A 1034 37.93 22.69 -6.53
CA CYS A 1034 36.95 23.23 -7.48
C CYS A 1034 36.89 22.44 -8.79
N ILE A 1035 38.05 22.10 -9.37
CA ILE A 1035 38.13 21.32 -10.61
C ILE A 1035 37.68 19.88 -10.35
N HIS A 1036 38.11 19.28 -9.24
CA HIS A 1036 37.76 17.91 -8.86
C HIS A 1036 36.25 17.74 -8.67
N PHE A 1037 35.60 18.69 -8.00
CA PHE A 1037 34.15 18.69 -7.82
C PHE A 1037 33.38 18.61 -9.15
N ILE A 1038 33.89 19.29 -10.18
CA ILE A 1038 33.32 19.25 -11.52
C ILE A 1038 33.61 17.91 -12.23
N LEU A 1039 34.86 17.46 -12.17
CA LEU A 1039 35.32 16.29 -12.91
C LEU A 1039 34.75 14.98 -12.36
N ASP A 1040 34.50 14.88 -11.06
CA ASP A 1040 34.00 13.67 -10.39
C ASP A 1040 32.72 13.12 -11.05
N PRO A 1041 31.62 13.88 -11.17
CA PRO A 1041 30.43 13.42 -11.91
C PRO A 1041 30.63 13.29 -13.43
N LEU A 1042 31.50 14.11 -14.02
CA LEU A 1042 31.74 14.09 -15.48
C LEU A 1042 32.45 12.82 -15.92
N LEU A 1043 33.42 12.36 -15.12
CA LEU A 1043 34.31 11.22 -15.37
C LEU A 1043 33.85 9.94 -14.65
N ALA A 1044 32.64 9.91 -14.12
CA ALA A 1044 32.09 8.72 -13.48
C ALA A 1044 32.15 7.52 -14.44
N LYS A 1045 32.39 6.31 -13.88
CA LYS A 1045 32.65 5.05 -14.63
C LYS A 1045 31.66 4.73 -15.77
N GLY A 1046 30.46 5.28 -15.74
CA GLY A 1046 29.45 5.12 -16.80
C GLY A 1046 29.69 5.92 -18.09
N HIS A 1047 30.75 6.73 -18.19
CA HIS A 1047 31.02 7.62 -19.33
C HIS A 1047 32.50 7.63 -19.77
N PRO A 1048 33.04 6.50 -20.27
CA PRO A 1048 34.47 6.40 -20.61
C PRO A 1048 34.91 7.39 -21.71
N GLU A 1049 34.03 7.71 -22.66
CA GLU A 1049 34.31 8.71 -23.72
C GLU A 1049 34.64 10.12 -23.18
N SER A 1050 34.17 10.47 -21.99
CA SER A 1050 34.40 11.79 -21.40
C SER A 1050 35.86 12.03 -21.02
N PHE A 1051 36.57 10.97 -20.63
CA PHE A 1051 37.98 11.08 -20.26
C PHE A 1051 38.85 11.51 -21.45
N GLY A 1052 38.64 10.89 -22.62
CA GLY A 1052 39.36 11.24 -23.85
C GLY A 1052 39.13 12.69 -24.26
N PHE A 1053 37.89 13.19 -24.14
CA PHE A 1053 37.55 14.59 -24.40
C PHE A 1053 38.28 15.54 -23.46
N VAL A 1054 38.21 15.29 -22.14
CA VAL A 1054 38.86 16.14 -21.12
C VAL A 1054 40.37 16.20 -21.33
N MET A 1055 41.02 15.06 -21.61
CA MET A 1055 42.46 15.01 -21.86
C MET A 1055 42.86 15.80 -23.10
N ARG A 1056 42.10 15.66 -24.20
CA ARG A 1056 42.35 16.44 -25.43
C ARG A 1056 42.12 17.93 -25.20
N PHE A 1057 41.07 18.30 -24.47
CA PHE A 1057 40.81 19.67 -24.08
C PHE A 1057 41.97 20.26 -23.27
N ALA A 1058 42.44 19.57 -22.23
CA ALA A 1058 43.55 20.02 -21.40
C ALA A 1058 44.85 20.21 -22.20
N ALA A 1059 45.15 19.33 -23.16
CA ALA A 1059 46.29 19.48 -24.06
C ALA A 1059 46.16 20.71 -24.98
N ASN A 1060 44.96 20.98 -25.49
CA ASN A 1060 44.69 22.14 -26.34
C ASN A 1060 44.77 23.47 -25.57
N VAL A 1061 44.26 23.52 -24.34
CA VAL A 1061 44.34 24.72 -23.49
C VAL A 1061 45.78 25.16 -23.26
N LYS A 1062 46.70 24.21 -23.01
CA LYS A 1062 48.14 24.52 -22.86
C LYS A 1062 48.79 25.11 -24.11
N ARG A 1063 48.19 24.89 -25.29
CA ARG A 1063 48.65 25.43 -26.58
C ARG A 1063 47.91 26.72 -26.97
N SER A 1064 46.96 27.15 -26.16
CA SER A 1064 46.15 28.34 -26.37
C SER A 1064 46.68 29.51 -25.53
N ARG A 1065 46.30 30.74 -25.89
CA ARG A 1065 46.53 31.93 -25.06
C ARG A 1065 45.21 32.38 -24.44
N ASN A 1066 45.27 33.05 -23.30
CA ASN A 1066 44.10 33.70 -22.73
C ASN A 1066 43.62 34.78 -23.71
N ALA A 1067 42.37 34.66 -24.16
CA ALA A 1067 41.74 35.64 -25.03
C ALA A 1067 40.98 36.62 -24.14
N GLU A 1068 41.62 37.74 -23.77
CA GLU A 1068 40.94 38.87 -23.15
C GLU A 1068 40.20 39.73 -24.19
#